data_AF-D5UFQ2-F1
#
_entry.id   AF-D5UFQ2-F1
#
_cell.length_a   1.000
_cell.length_b   1.000
_cell.length_c   1.000
_cell.angle_alpha   90.00
_cell.angle_beta   90.00
_cell.angle_gamma   90.00
#
_symmetry.space_group_name_H-M   'P 1'
#
loop_
_entity.id
_entity.type
_entity.pdbx_description
1 polymer ?
#
loop_
_entity_poly.entity_id
_entity_poly.type
_entity_poly.pdbx_seq_one_letter_code
_entity_poly.pdbx_strand_id
1 'polypeptide(L)'
;MVTGTALALGTAAVMAPPAAADGVAADPWVSVTPEGYYRFVAPQATVHELVGGQPKVVELQGNIGPAGTWSDLAMDPSGTDYPTQVGILDPGLYYYQYTATFEDRTKVSFRNPDTPVAIASKPTWNTFFVPGPQVAWMADIPNAGAVEELAHDTASGDEATSLVWTPPGYDADRADAYPVLYLLADDDQSVDEWTELGRARQVLDNLAAEGRLADMVVVMASVTGDDARAELLDGILPAVQDAYHVADEAASQAVAGIGTGAAHALELLRTDPGVFSEVGAFSVEFPSRPADPDRSQVAAINEGTDRLRIYVGNVLDPSYNATHDLLRTLERTGVEHEFDGVDPDTGGTWDTWREGLRDFASRVFQDGAHGPREGHRPLDAKYTAPAPGSITLPHVDENGIVTFETGTQFKDAKDVTVWANWAPNGAWFRVPMTKVGDRWRVQAGPLDGFYYYRYVVDGVDVKDPEDKVNTLTGVSPLFVPGETDRLLGDVPAEDRGELTTLTYQSQVANEERKAYVWTPKGYDPDRAEEYPVLYLNHGGGQNYGDWVEVGRATQILDHYIKEDAIVPMVVVMGNGNSSNYPAELMDNLVPAAEAAYNISSEPGQRAIAGLSMGAMNTLNAWLTRPGQFGWVGSFSGGLFWNTPVFDPDAVNAETRLARIYNGDRTDFTYDATMNLLTLLEENGIRHEFAGLTVGPHGFDVWSKNLIDFLPRIFRDQDKVTGIDLTAVVPEGQDGVLALSVAGNAVTLDGPQNTGTALRFTGALPAVTVTDSRTAAQAGVSGWAVTGQAYSFTNGTRLLDAKHLGWTPRVESPRPGLAAGDARATALGGGEGLTVPGRLASATPEGRVGSATIGADLVLDVPVDTAPGEYTGTLSLSLFPVD
;
A
#
# COMPACT_ATOMS: atom_id res chain seq x y z
N MET A 1 -56.14 -8.20 -60.45
CA MET A 1 -54.95 -7.81 -61.24
C MET A 1 -54.63 -6.36 -60.93
N VAL A 2 -53.35 -5.99 -61.05
CA VAL A 2 -52.77 -4.64 -60.96
C VAL A 2 -52.22 -4.26 -59.57
N THR A 3 -50.98 -4.70 -59.36
CA THR A 3 -49.79 -3.95 -58.89
C THR A 3 -49.99 -2.63 -58.13
N GLY A 4 -49.43 -2.58 -56.92
CA GLY A 4 -49.09 -1.36 -56.19
C GLY A 4 -47.78 -1.55 -55.42
N THR A 5 -46.80 -0.72 -55.74
CA THR A 5 -45.40 -0.64 -55.29
C THR A 5 -45.26 -0.25 -53.81
N ALA A 6 -44.34 -0.89 -53.08
CA ALA A 6 -43.85 -0.42 -51.80
C ALA A 6 -42.31 -0.36 -51.82
N LEU A 7 -41.77 0.84 -51.53
CA LEU A 7 -40.35 1.13 -51.35
C LEU A 7 -39.79 0.30 -50.18
N ALA A 8 -38.68 -0.40 -50.41
CA ALA A 8 -37.83 -0.94 -49.35
C ALA A 8 -36.67 0.03 -49.09
N LEU A 9 -36.63 0.57 -47.86
CA LEU A 9 -35.51 1.35 -47.34
C LEU A 9 -34.36 0.38 -47.00
N GLY A 10 -33.20 0.57 -47.63
CA GLY A 10 -31.97 -0.13 -47.29
C GLY A 10 -31.39 0.40 -45.98
N THR A 11 -31.22 -0.49 -45.01
CA THR A 11 -30.49 -0.23 -43.77
C THR A 11 -29.00 -0.15 -44.06
N ALA A 12 -28.39 1.01 -43.84
CA ALA A 12 -26.95 1.16 -43.79
C ALA A 12 -26.42 0.42 -42.55
N ALA A 13 -25.57 -0.57 -42.76
CA ALA A 13 -24.83 -1.24 -41.70
C ALA A 13 -23.81 -0.24 -41.13
N VAL A 14 -24.02 0.18 -39.89
CA VAL A 14 -23.01 0.89 -39.10
C VAL A 14 -21.96 -0.16 -38.74
N MET A 15 -20.78 -0.06 -39.35
CA MET A 15 -19.63 -0.87 -38.95
C MET A 15 -19.21 -0.43 -37.55
N ALA A 16 -19.23 -1.38 -36.60
CA ALA A 16 -18.66 -1.17 -35.27
C ALA A 16 -17.16 -0.86 -35.40
N PRO A 17 -16.58 -0.03 -34.51
CA PRO A 17 -15.14 0.15 -34.45
C PRO A 17 -14.46 -1.20 -34.16
N PRO A 18 -13.23 -1.42 -34.65
CA PRO A 18 -12.48 -2.64 -34.35
C PRO A 18 -12.28 -2.75 -32.84
N ALA A 19 -12.44 -3.96 -32.31
CA ALA A 19 -12.13 -4.27 -30.93
C ALA A 19 -10.65 -3.95 -30.65
N ALA A 20 -10.37 -3.37 -29.48
CA ALA A 20 -9.01 -3.31 -28.95
C ALA A 20 -8.44 -4.73 -28.92
N ALA A 21 -7.16 -4.88 -29.27
CA ALA A 21 -6.47 -6.16 -29.21
C ALA A 21 -6.65 -6.79 -27.81
N ASP A 22 -6.97 -8.08 -27.78
CA ASP A 22 -7.28 -8.81 -26.55
C ASP A 22 -6.12 -8.70 -25.57
N GLY A 23 -6.35 -8.07 -24.40
CA GLY A 23 -5.44 -8.16 -23.26
C GLY A 23 -5.30 -9.62 -22.82
N VAL A 24 -4.18 -9.95 -22.18
CA VAL A 24 -3.86 -11.28 -21.65
C VAL A 24 -5.12 -11.97 -21.11
N ALA A 25 -5.50 -13.11 -21.69
CA ALA A 25 -6.73 -13.80 -21.30
C ALA A 25 -6.69 -14.07 -19.79
N ALA A 26 -7.73 -13.62 -19.07
CA ALA A 26 -7.78 -13.72 -17.62
C ALA A 26 -7.64 -15.18 -17.17
N ASP A 27 -6.67 -15.47 -16.28
CA ASP A 27 -6.56 -16.78 -15.64
C ASP A 27 -7.88 -17.07 -14.91
N PRO A 28 -8.67 -18.09 -15.30
CA PRO A 28 -9.96 -18.39 -14.67
C PRO A 28 -9.83 -18.84 -13.21
N TRP A 29 -8.63 -19.18 -12.76
CA TRP A 29 -8.35 -19.49 -11.35
C TRP A 29 -8.12 -18.21 -10.53
N VAL A 30 -8.02 -17.04 -11.15
CA VAL A 30 -7.79 -15.75 -10.49
C VAL A 30 -9.02 -14.85 -10.63
N SER A 31 -9.45 -14.24 -9.53
CA SER A 31 -10.56 -13.29 -9.51
C SER A 31 -10.30 -12.19 -8.48
N VAL A 32 -10.95 -11.04 -8.63
CA VAL A 32 -10.87 -9.92 -7.67
C VAL A 32 -12.23 -9.76 -7.00
N THR A 33 -12.27 -9.69 -5.66
CA THR A 33 -13.52 -9.46 -4.93
C THR A 33 -13.97 -8.00 -5.03
N PRO A 34 -15.23 -7.66 -4.71
CA PRO A 34 -15.69 -6.27 -4.68
C PRO A 34 -14.85 -5.35 -3.79
N GLU A 35 -14.22 -5.91 -2.76
CA GLU A 35 -13.33 -5.21 -1.84
C GLU A 35 -11.87 -5.09 -2.33
N GLY A 36 -11.53 -5.66 -3.50
CA GLY A 36 -10.20 -5.56 -4.11
C GLY A 36 -9.22 -6.69 -3.78
N TYR A 37 -9.67 -7.77 -3.11
CA TYR A 37 -8.80 -8.90 -2.76
C TYR A 37 -8.63 -9.85 -3.93
N TYR A 38 -7.40 -10.31 -4.17
CA TYR A 38 -7.09 -11.29 -5.21
C TYR A 38 -7.32 -12.71 -4.70
N ARG A 39 -8.24 -13.43 -5.32
CA ARG A 39 -8.63 -14.80 -4.97
C ARG A 39 -8.12 -15.78 -6.01
N PHE A 40 -7.43 -16.81 -5.54
CA PHE A 40 -6.86 -17.90 -6.33
C PHE A 40 -7.61 -19.20 -6.01
N VAL A 41 -8.07 -19.94 -7.01
CA VAL A 41 -8.85 -21.17 -6.83
C VAL A 41 -8.41 -22.25 -7.83
N ALA A 42 -7.65 -23.24 -7.35
CA ALA A 42 -7.23 -24.37 -8.17
C ALA A 42 -8.14 -25.60 -7.93
N PRO A 43 -8.79 -26.17 -8.96
CA PRO A 43 -9.65 -27.35 -8.79
C PRO A 43 -8.86 -28.59 -8.39
N GLN A 44 -9.26 -29.31 -7.33
CA GLN A 44 -8.49 -30.45 -6.81
C GLN A 44 -8.33 -31.58 -7.84
N ALA A 45 -9.35 -31.80 -8.69
CA ALA A 45 -9.30 -32.82 -9.74
C ALA A 45 -8.24 -32.50 -10.81
N THR A 46 -8.17 -31.23 -11.24
CA THR A 46 -7.17 -30.76 -12.21
C THR A 46 -5.77 -30.82 -11.62
N VAL A 47 -5.59 -30.38 -10.37
CA VAL A 47 -4.29 -30.47 -9.67
C VAL A 47 -3.83 -31.93 -9.60
N HIS A 48 -4.70 -32.87 -9.22
CA HIS A 48 -4.37 -34.30 -9.17
C HIS A 48 -3.85 -34.83 -10.51
N GLU A 49 -4.50 -34.45 -11.61
CA GLU A 49 -4.12 -34.85 -12.96
C GLU A 49 -2.75 -34.27 -13.35
N LEU A 50 -2.52 -32.99 -13.11
CA LEU A 50 -1.27 -32.29 -13.46
C LEU A 50 -0.07 -32.83 -12.68
N VAL A 51 -0.23 -33.11 -11.39
CA VAL A 51 0.89 -33.52 -10.52
C VAL A 51 1.00 -35.04 -10.34
N GLY A 52 0.08 -35.82 -10.92
CA GLY A 52 0.13 -37.28 -10.93
C GLY A 52 -0.17 -37.94 -9.58
N GLY A 53 -0.92 -37.28 -8.69
CA GLY A 53 -1.27 -37.82 -7.37
C GLY A 53 -1.98 -36.81 -6.46
N GLN A 54 -2.35 -37.26 -5.25
CA GLN A 54 -2.91 -36.37 -4.23
C GLN A 54 -1.79 -35.66 -3.47
N PRO A 55 -1.68 -34.32 -3.55
CA PRO A 55 -0.69 -33.58 -2.77
C PRO A 55 -1.09 -33.54 -1.28
N LYS A 56 -0.09 -33.36 -0.43
CA LYS A 56 -0.30 -33.08 1.01
C LYS A 56 -0.64 -31.60 1.23
N VAL A 57 0.03 -30.73 0.50
CA VAL A 57 -0.12 -29.27 0.54
C VAL A 57 -0.03 -28.74 -0.89
N VAL A 58 -0.86 -27.74 -1.21
CA VAL A 58 -0.72 -26.91 -2.41
C VAL A 58 -0.40 -25.50 -1.96
N GLU A 59 0.56 -24.86 -2.61
CA GLU A 59 1.01 -23.50 -2.31
C GLU A 59 0.94 -22.66 -3.58
N LEU A 60 0.43 -21.43 -3.44
CA LEU A 60 0.62 -20.36 -4.41
C LEU A 60 2.01 -19.76 -4.13
N GLN A 61 2.87 -19.70 -5.14
CA GLN A 61 4.20 -19.10 -5.01
C GLN A 61 4.35 -17.97 -6.03
N GLY A 62 4.95 -16.84 -5.66
CA GLY A 62 5.17 -15.75 -6.61
C GLY A 62 5.92 -14.57 -6.02
N ASN A 63 6.14 -13.52 -6.82
CA ASN A 63 6.68 -12.24 -6.36
C ASN A 63 5.64 -11.40 -5.56
N ILE A 64 4.81 -12.08 -4.76
CA ILE A 64 3.76 -11.49 -3.93
C ILE A 64 4.25 -11.08 -2.54
N GLY A 65 5.49 -11.42 -2.19
CA GLY A 65 6.11 -11.03 -0.93
C GLY A 65 6.52 -9.56 -0.88
N PRO A 66 7.01 -9.11 0.29
CA PRO A 66 7.50 -7.75 0.46
C PRO A 66 8.61 -7.45 -0.56
N ALA A 67 8.55 -6.27 -1.17
CA ALA A 67 9.48 -5.83 -2.21
C ALA A 67 9.68 -6.84 -3.37
N GLY A 68 8.62 -7.58 -3.72
CA GLY A 68 8.65 -8.59 -4.78
C GLY A 68 9.38 -9.88 -4.39
N THR A 69 9.71 -10.07 -3.11
CA THR A 69 10.38 -11.30 -2.63
C THR A 69 9.54 -12.53 -2.95
N TRP A 70 10.15 -13.53 -3.58
CA TRP A 70 9.48 -14.79 -3.88
C TRP A 70 8.94 -15.45 -2.60
N SER A 71 7.63 -15.64 -2.54
CA SER A 71 6.92 -16.04 -1.34
C SER A 71 5.84 -17.07 -1.61
N ASP A 72 5.62 -17.94 -0.63
CA ASP A 72 4.65 -19.03 -0.67
C ASP A 72 3.46 -18.73 0.24
N LEU A 73 2.25 -19.01 -0.26
CA LEU A 73 0.98 -18.92 0.45
C LEU A 73 0.25 -20.26 0.37
N ALA A 74 -0.11 -20.82 1.53
CA ALA A 74 -0.81 -22.10 1.60
C ALA A 74 -2.22 -22.00 0.98
N MET A 75 -2.63 -23.09 0.33
CA MET A 75 -3.95 -23.29 -0.26
C MET A 75 -4.58 -24.53 0.36
N ASP A 76 -5.28 -24.36 1.48
CA ASP A 76 -5.92 -25.48 2.18
C ASP A 76 -7.12 -26.01 1.37
N PRO A 77 -7.32 -27.33 1.30
CA PRO A 77 -8.46 -27.91 0.57
C PRO A 77 -9.79 -27.48 1.19
N SER A 78 -10.70 -26.97 0.36
CA SER A 78 -12.06 -26.60 0.76
C SER A 78 -13.05 -26.98 -0.33
N GLY A 79 -14.04 -27.81 0.02
CA GLY A 79 -14.97 -28.35 -0.98
C GLY A 79 -14.25 -29.18 -2.04
N THR A 80 -14.38 -28.78 -3.31
CA THR A 80 -13.73 -29.42 -4.47
C THR A 80 -12.45 -28.72 -4.91
N ASP A 81 -12.05 -27.65 -4.23
CA ASP A 81 -11.02 -26.73 -4.69
C ASP A 81 -9.91 -26.57 -3.62
N TYR A 82 -8.79 -26.00 -4.05
CA TYR A 82 -7.77 -25.38 -3.21
C TYR A 82 -7.91 -23.86 -3.37
N PRO A 83 -8.66 -23.16 -2.50
CA PRO A 83 -8.74 -21.71 -2.53
C PRO A 83 -7.67 -21.05 -1.65
N THR A 84 -7.23 -19.87 -2.06
CA THR A 84 -6.54 -18.91 -1.18
C THR A 84 -6.83 -17.48 -1.61
N GLN A 85 -6.45 -16.52 -0.78
CA GLN A 85 -6.64 -15.10 -1.04
C GLN A 85 -5.43 -14.30 -0.61
N VAL A 86 -5.06 -13.34 -1.46
CA VAL A 86 -4.08 -12.30 -1.17
C VAL A 86 -4.83 -11.01 -0.89
N GLY A 87 -4.27 -10.15 -0.02
CA GLY A 87 -4.78 -8.81 0.25
C GLY A 87 -4.85 -7.92 -1.01
N ILE A 88 -5.16 -6.65 -0.79
CA ILE A 88 -5.06 -5.64 -1.85
C ILE A 88 -3.58 -5.54 -2.23
N LEU A 89 -3.26 -5.96 -3.45
CA LEU A 89 -1.91 -5.88 -3.99
C LEU A 89 -1.61 -4.48 -4.50
N ASP A 90 -0.36 -4.06 -4.37
CA ASP A 90 0.09 -2.82 -5.00
C ASP A 90 -0.01 -2.94 -6.53
N PRO A 91 -0.33 -1.86 -7.24
CA PRO A 91 -0.27 -1.86 -8.70
C PRO A 91 1.11 -2.25 -9.23
N GLY A 92 1.13 -3.25 -10.10
CA GLY A 92 2.35 -3.94 -10.50
C GLY A 92 2.07 -5.15 -11.38
N LEU A 93 3.12 -5.70 -11.99
CA LEU A 93 3.04 -7.02 -12.62
C LEU A 93 3.49 -8.08 -11.62
N TYR A 94 2.65 -9.09 -11.44
CA TYR A 94 2.95 -10.23 -10.61
C TYR A 94 3.14 -11.45 -11.48
N TYR A 95 4.08 -12.30 -11.09
CA TYR A 95 4.31 -13.61 -11.67
C TYR A 95 4.31 -14.67 -10.57
N TYR A 96 3.64 -15.78 -10.85
CA TYR A 96 3.33 -16.81 -9.86
C TYR A 96 3.23 -18.19 -10.48
N GLN A 97 3.35 -19.21 -9.64
CA GLN A 97 3.09 -20.61 -9.96
C GLN A 97 2.36 -21.28 -8.80
N TYR A 98 1.94 -22.52 -9.03
CA TYR A 98 1.47 -23.40 -7.96
C TYR A 98 2.50 -24.50 -7.70
N THR A 99 2.62 -24.92 -6.44
CA THR A 99 3.50 -26.03 -6.06
C THR A 99 2.77 -27.02 -5.17
N ALA A 100 2.78 -28.28 -5.59
CA ALA A 100 2.29 -29.41 -4.83
C ALA A 100 3.43 -30.06 -4.03
N THR A 101 3.28 -30.15 -2.72
CA THR A 101 4.20 -30.89 -1.83
C THR A 101 3.57 -32.22 -1.41
N PHE A 102 4.28 -33.33 -1.59
CA PHE A 102 3.84 -34.68 -1.21
C PHE A 102 4.32 -35.10 0.20
N GLU A 103 3.84 -36.24 0.70
CA GLU A 103 4.20 -36.77 2.03
C GLU A 103 5.70 -37.02 2.21
N ASP A 104 6.40 -37.41 1.14
CA ASP A 104 7.85 -37.60 1.13
C ASP A 104 8.65 -36.29 0.93
N ARG A 105 7.94 -35.15 0.92
CA ARG A 105 8.45 -33.79 0.69
C ARG A 105 8.95 -33.52 -0.72
N THR A 106 8.68 -34.40 -1.69
CA THR A 106 8.86 -34.04 -3.10
C THR A 106 7.92 -32.90 -3.48
N LYS A 107 8.41 -31.97 -4.30
CA LYS A 107 7.68 -30.79 -4.77
C LYS A 107 7.52 -30.88 -6.29
N VAL A 108 6.31 -30.60 -6.78
CA VAL A 108 6.00 -30.50 -8.21
C VAL A 108 5.34 -29.15 -8.47
N SER A 109 6.01 -28.29 -9.24
CA SER A 109 5.44 -27.00 -9.66
C SER A 109 4.63 -27.14 -10.94
N PHE A 110 3.56 -26.38 -11.05
CA PHE A 110 2.63 -26.38 -12.17
C PHE A 110 1.96 -25.01 -12.32
N ARG A 111 1.29 -24.79 -13.45
CA ARG A 111 0.46 -23.61 -13.72
C ARG A 111 -0.96 -24.01 -14.09
N ASN A 112 -1.86 -23.03 -14.18
CA ASN A 112 -3.15 -23.28 -14.82
C ASN A 112 -2.92 -23.60 -16.32
N PRO A 113 -3.29 -24.80 -16.81
CA PRO A 113 -3.09 -25.19 -18.20
C PRO A 113 -3.91 -24.35 -19.20
N ASP A 114 -4.96 -23.66 -18.75
CA ASP A 114 -5.83 -22.84 -19.59
C ASP A 114 -5.29 -21.42 -19.83
N THR A 115 -4.15 -21.07 -19.22
CA THR A 115 -3.52 -19.76 -19.43
C THR A 115 -2.70 -19.71 -20.73
N PRO A 116 -2.85 -18.66 -21.56
CA PRO A 116 -2.30 -18.63 -22.91
C PRO A 116 -0.78 -18.43 -22.94
N VAL A 117 -0.20 -17.83 -21.90
CA VAL A 117 1.21 -17.45 -21.86
C VAL A 117 1.94 -18.29 -20.82
N ALA A 118 3.01 -18.96 -21.23
CA ALA A 118 4.04 -19.48 -20.33
C ALA A 118 5.27 -18.58 -20.45
N ILE A 119 5.93 -18.29 -19.34
CA ILE A 119 7.25 -17.65 -19.37
C ILE A 119 8.24 -18.72 -19.85
N ALA A 120 8.94 -18.47 -20.96
CA ALA A 120 9.75 -19.48 -21.63
C ALA A 120 10.83 -20.09 -20.71
N SER A 121 11.57 -19.25 -19.99
CA SER A 121 12.57 -19.66 -19.00
C SER A 121 11.98 -20.36 -17.77
N LYS A 122 10.72 -20.05 -17.43
CA LYS A 122 9.99 -20.60 -16.27
C LYS A 122 8.60 -21.09 -16.71
N PRO A 123 8.49 -22.26 -17.37
CA PRO A 123 7.24 -22.71 -18.01
C PRO A 123 6.05 -22.92 -17.07
N THR A 124 6.29 -22.92 -15.76
CA THR A 124 5.28 -23.02 -14.69
C THR A 124 4.80 -21.68 -14.17
N TRP A 125 5.34 -20.56 -14.65
CA TRP A 125 4.93 -19.23 -14.22
C TRP A 125 3.79 -18.69 -15.10
N ASN A 126 2.84 -18.05 -14.44
CA ASN A 126 1.78 -17.22 -14.99
C ASN A 126 2.02 -15.77 -14.58
N THR A 127 1.47 -14.83 -15.32
CA THR A 127 1.47 -13.40 -14.96
C THR A 127 0.05 -12.89 -14.73
N PHE A 128 -0.08 -11.88 -13.87
CA PHE A 128 -1.26 -11.04 -13.82
C PHE A 128 -0.87 -9.59 -13.52
N PHE A 129 -1.66 -8.66 -14.03
CA PHE A 129 -1.41 -7.22 -13.86
C PHE A 129 -2.42 -6.61 -12.89
N VAL A 130 -1.90 -5.92 -11.88
CA VAL A 130 -2.69 -5.08 -10.98
C VAL A 130 -2.61 -3.63 -11.50
N PRO A 131 -3.71 -3.06 -12.03
CA PRO A 131 -3.68 -1.73 -12.61
C PRO A 131 -3.61 -0.65 -11.52
N GLY A 132 -2.96 0.48 -11.84
CA GLY A 132 -2.94 1.67 -11.01
C GLY A 132 -2.15 2.81 -11.65
N PRO A 133 -2.32 4.07 -11.19
CA PRO A 133 -1.68 5.24 -11.82
C PRO A 133 -0.16 5.14 -11.92
N GLN A 134 0.51 4.59 -10.92
CA GLN A 134 1.96 4.44 -10.86
C GLN A 134 2.52 3.47 -11.90
N VAL A 135 1.70 2.56 -12.42
CA VAL A 135 2.06 1.51 -13.39
C VAL A 135 1.26 1.64 -14.70
N ALA A 136 0.60 2.78 -14.91
CA ALA A 136 -0.19 3.03 -16.12
C ALA A 136 0.65 2.94 -17.39
N TRP A 137 1.94 3.28 -17.31
CA TRP A 137 2.93 3.14 -18.38
C TRP A 137 3.22 1.69 -18.79
N MET A 138 2.70 0.70 -18.05
CA MET A 138 2.76 -0.71 -18.40
C MET A 138 1.42 -1.27 -18.91
N ALA A 139 0.39 -0.43 -19.03
CA ALA A 139 -0.91 -0.84 -19.56
C ALA A 139 -0.93 -0.75 -21.09
N ASP A 140 -1.75 -1.57 -21.73
CA ASP A 140 -1.99 -1.47 -23.16
C ASP A 140 -2.70 -0.15 -23.50
N ILE A 141 -2.32 0.45 -24.63
CA ILE A 141 -2.92 1.70 -25.13
C ILE A 141 -3.47 1.54 -26.56
N PRO A 142 -4.44 2.38 -26.97
CA PRO A 142 -4.87 2.45 -28.36
C PRO A 142 -3.71 2.91 -29.27
N ASN A 143 -3.65 2.39 -30.51
CA ASN A 143 -2.60 2.69 -31.49
C ASN A 143 -1.19 2.28 -31.03
N ALA A 144 -1.08 1.08 -30.48
CA ALA A 144 0.18 0.43 -30.13
C ALA A 144 1.07 0.14 -31.34
N GLY A 145 2.38 0.03 -31.10
CA GLY A 145 3.35 -0.53 -32.04
C GLY A 145 3.13 -2.03 -32.27
N ALA A 146 3.83 -2.57 -33.26
CA ALA A 146 3.76 -3.97 -33.65
C ALA A 146 5.02 -4.72 -33.18
N VAL A 147 4.84 -5.94 -32.67
CA VAL A 147 5.93 -6.86 -32.34
C VAL A 147 5.87 -8.03 -33.31
N GLU A 148 6.98 -8.31 -34.00
CA GLU A 148 7.11 -9.37 -34.99
C GLU A 148 8.33 -10.25 -34.70
N GLU A 149 8.26 -11.52 -35.09
CA GLU A 149 9.39 -12.44 -35.03
C GLU A 149 10.34 -12.23 -36.23
N LEU A 150 11.64 -12.15 -35.95
CA LEU A 150 12.71 -12.09 -36.94
C LEU A 150 13.61 -13.33 -36.80
N ALA A 151 13.53 -14.24 -37.76
CA ALA A 151 14.43 -15.36 -37.87
C ALA A 151 15.80 -14.92 -38.39
N HIS A 152 16.88 -15.44 -37.78
CA HIS A 152 18.26 -15.19 -38.17
C HIS A 152 19.13 -16.41 -37.85
N ASP A 153 20.32 -16.49 -38.46
CA ASP A 153 21.29 -17.53 -38.15
C ASP A 153 22.18 -17.11 -36.97
N THR A 154 22.43 -18.02 -36.04
CA THR A 154 23.44 -17.84 -34.98
C THR A 154 24.85 -17.91 -35.56
N ALA A 155 25.86 -17.54 -34.77
CA ALA A 155 27.26 -17.71 -35.15
C ALA A 155 27.64 -19.20 -35.37
N SER A 156 26.91 -20.15 -34.76
CA SER A 156 27.05 -21.59 -34.99
C SER A 156 26.34 -22.10 -36.26
N GLY A 157 25.52 -21.26 -36.89
CA GLY A 157 24.70 -21.60 -38.07
C GLY A 157 23.40 -22.32 -37.75
N ASP A 158 22.92 -22.23 -36.50
CA ASP A 158 21.58 -22.68 -36.09
C ASP A 158 20.56 -21.54 -36.27
N GLU A 159 19.29 -21.88 -36.49
CA GLU A 159 18.22 -20.87 -36.62
C GLU A 159 17.80 -20.35 -35.24
N ALA A 160 17.77 -19.03 -35.07
CA ALA A 160 17.34 -18.33 -33.87
C ALA A 160 16.30 -17.24 -34.19
N THR A 161 15.55 -16.82 -33.18
CA THR A 161 14.49 -15.82 -33.33
C THR A 161 14.73 -14.64 -32.40
N SER A 162 14.61 -13.42 -32.94
CA SER A 162 14.51 -12.18 -32.19
C SER A 162 13.09 -11.61 -32.29
N LEU A 163 12.70 -10.77 -31.34
CA LEU A 163 11.45 -10.01 -31.42
C LEU A 163 11.75 -8.57 -31.80
N VAL A 164 11.05 -8.03 -32.78
CA VAL A 164 11.25 -6.65 -33.26
C VAL A 164 9.99 -5.85 -32.98
N TRP A 165 10.10 -4.82 -32.15
CA TRP A 165 9.08 -3.81 -31.96
C TRP A 165 9.29 -2.66 -32.94
N THR A 166 8.23 -2.31 -33.66
CA THR A 166 8.17 -1.15 -34.56
C THR A 166 7.21 -0.10 -34.00
N PRO A 167 7.54 1.20 -34.11
CA PRO A 167 6.76 2.26 -33.50
C PRO A 167 5.40 2.41 -34.17
N PRO A 168 4.39 2.98 -33.47
CA PRO A 168 3.10 3.29 -34.06
C PRO A 168 3.24 4.10 -35.36
N GLY A 169 2.73 3.55 -36.47
CA GLY A 169 2.83 4.20 -37.78
C GLY A 169 4.18 4.02 -38.48
N TYR A 170 4.96 3.00 -38.13
CA TYR A 170 6.16 2.59 -38.85
C TYR A 170 5.97 2.60 -40.38
N ASP A 171 6.86 3.31 -41.07
CA ASP A 171 6.86 3.49 -42.52
C ASP A 171 8.21 3.08 -43.11
N ALA A 172 8.25 1.92 -43.75
CA ALA A 172 9.45 1.40 -44.40
C ALA A 172 9.93 2.26 -45.60
N ASP A 173 9.08 3.16 -46.11
CA ASP A 173 9.38 4.04 -47.24
C ASP A 173 9.73 5.48 -46.79
N ARG A 174 9.85 5.74 -45.48
CA ARG A 174 10.21 7.08 -44.98
C ARG A 174 11.61 7.50 -45.46
N ALA A 175 11.86 8.81 -45.48
CA ALA A 175 13.09 9.35 -46.07
C ALA A 175 14.38 9.04 -45.28
N ASP A 176 14.28 9.05 -43.95
CA ASP A 176 15.40 8.86 -43.04
C ASP A 176 15.27 7.50 -42.36
N ALA A 177 16.32 6.71 -42.24
CA ALA A 177 16.22 5.38 -41.61
C ALA A 177 15.94 5.47 -40.10
N TYR A 178 15.35 4.44 -39.50
CA TYR A 178 15.08 4.38 -38.05
C TYR A 178 16.35 4.07 -37.26
N PRO A 179 16.67 4.82 -36.19
CA PRO A 179 17.66 4.36 -35.21
C PRO A 179 17.16 3.09 -34.51
N VAL A 180 18.09 2.30 -33.96
CA VAL A 180 17.80 0.96 -33.43
C VAL A 180 18.36 0.79 -32.02
N LEU A 181 17.53 0.27 -31.12
CA LEU A 181 17.93 -0.19 -29.80
C LEU A 181 17.87 -1.73 -29.73
N TYR A 182 19.01 -2.36 -29.45
CA TYR A 182 19.12 -3.79 -29.20
C TYR A 182 19.04 -4.08 -27.69
N LEU A 183 18.10 -4.91 -27.27
CA LEU A 183 17.88 -5.35 -25.89
C LEU A 183 18.31 -6.82 -25.75
N LEU A 184 19.39 -7.05 -25.02
CA LEU A 184 20.00 -8.36 -24.81
C LEU A 184 19.44 -9.00 -23.54
N ALA A 185 18.84 -10.18 -23.70
CA ALA A 185 18.39 -11.02 -22.60
C ALA A 185 19.55 -11.57 -21.76
N ASP A 186 19.25 -11.98 -20.53
CA ASP A 186 20.19 -12.73 -19.69
C ASP A 186 20.31 -14.19 -20.14
N ASP A 187 21.36 -14.90 -19.73
CA ASP A 187 21.67 -16.26 -20.22
C ASP A 187 20.60 -17.30 -19.85
N ASP A 188 19.86 -17.08 -18.76
CA ASP A 188 18.77 -17.96 -18.33
C ASP A 188 17.39 -17.52 -18.86
N GLN A 189 17.34 -16.51 -19.72
CA GLN A 189 16.14 -15.90 -20.28
C GLN A 189 16.10 -16.04 -21.82
N SER A 190 14.91 -15.86 -22.37
CA SER A 190 14.65 -15.78 -23.81
C SER A 190 14.17 -14.38 -24.19
N VAL A 191 13.88 -14.20 -25.48
CA VAL A 191 13.31 -12.95 -26.00
C VAL A 191 11.89 -12.68 -25.46
N ASP A 192 11.14 -13.72 -25.09
CA ASP A 192 9.76 -13.60 -24.59
C ASP A 192 9.70 -12.91 -23.22
N GLU A 193 10.75 -13.02 -22.40
CA GLU A 193 10.77 -12.37 -21.09
C GLU A 193 10.71 -10.85 -21.21
N TRP A 194 11.28 -10.26 -22.27
CA TRP A 194 11.16 -8.82 -22.51
C TRP A 194 9.71 -8.40 -22.76
N THR A 195 8.91 -9.21 -23.45
CA THR A 195 7.50 -8.90 -23.72
C THR A 195 6.60 -9.24 -22.53
N GLU A 196 6.86 -10.34 -21.83
CA GLU A 196 5.99 -10.81 -20.75
C GLU A 196 6.32 -10.19 -19.39
N LEU A 197 7.56 -10.31 -18.94
CA LEU A 197 8.01 -9.80 -17.65
C LEU A 197 8.46 -8.33 -17.77
N GLY A 198 9.20 -8.02 -18.83
CA GLY A 198 9.65 -6.67 -19.16
C GLY A 198 8.54 -5.76 -19.64
N ARG A 199 7.44 -6.31 -20.17
CA ARG A 199 6.37 -5.52 -20.81
C ARG A 199 6.91 -4.45 -21.76
N ALA A 200 8.01 -4.77 -22.46
CA ALA A 200 8.78 -3.83 -23.25
C ALA A 200 7.88 -3.14 -24.29
N ARG A 201 6.97 -3.88 -24.91
CA ARG A 201 5.95 -3.33 -25.82
C ARG A 201 5.15 -2.21 -25.15
N GLN A 202 4.53 -2.46 -23.99
CA GLN A 202 3.70 -1.46 -23.31
C GLN A 202 4.54 -0.26 -22.87
N VAL A 203 5.77 -0.49 -22.39
CA VAL A 203 6.71 0.59 -22.03
C VAL A 203 6.97 1.50 -23.23
N LEU A 204 7.34 0.91 -24.37
CA LEU A 204 7.68 1.63 -25.60
C LEU A 204 6.46 2.33 -26.19
N ASP A 205 5.31 1.67 -26.23
CA ASP A 205 4.05 2.25 -26.72
C ASP A 205 3.64 3.47 -25.90
N ASN A 206 3.71 3.39 -24.57
CA ASN A 206 3.39 4.52 -23.69
C ASN A 206 4.39 5.66 -23.85
N LEU A 207 5.70 5.38 -23.91
CA LEU A 207 6.70 6.43 -24.16
C LEU A 207 6.50 7.11 -25.52
N ALA A 208 6.16 6.35 -26.57
CA ALA A 208 5.86 6.90 -27.89
C ALA A 208 4.60 7.78 -27.85
N ALA A 209 3.54 7.34 -27.19
CA ALA A 209 2.31 8.12 -27.02
C ALA A 209 2.51 9.38 -26.16
N GLU A 210 3.42 9.34 -25.18
CA GLU A 210 3.86 10.49 -24.38
C GLU A 210 4.76 11.47 -25.17
N GLY A 211 5.24 11.09 -26.36
CA GLY A 211 6.21 11.87 -27.14
C GLY A 211 7.59 11.93 -26.50
N ARG A 212 7.94 10.91 -25.69
CA ARG A 212 9.20 10.79 -24.94
C ARG A 212 10.15 9.74 -25.53
N LEU A 213 9.78 9.15 -26.66
CA LEU A 213 10.56 8.17 -27.39
C LEU A 213 11.02 8.78 -28.71
N ALA A 214 12.27 8.55 -29.09
CA ALA A 214 12.68 8.75 -30.48
C ALA A 214 11.91 7.78 -31.38
N ASP A 215 11.62 8.18 -32.63
CA ASP A 215 11.05 7.27 -33.62
C ASP A 215 12.10 6.22 -34.01
N MET A 216 12.13 5.11 -33.27
CA MET A 216 13.16 4.06 -33.34
C MET A 216 12.55 2.66 -33.44
N VAL A 217 13.33 1.70 -33.90
CA VAL A 217 13.02 0.26 -33.86
C VAL A 217 13.71 -0.36 -32.65
N VAL A 218 13.06 -1.30 -31.97
CA VAL A 218 13.65 -2.00 -30.82
C VAL A 218 13.71 -3.50 -31.08
N VAL A 219 14.88 -4.10 -30.90
CA VAL A 219 15.15 -5.52 -31.17
C VAL A 219 15.46 -6.21 -29.85
N MET A 220 14.61 -7.15 -29.43
CA MET A 220 14.82 -8.01 -28.28
C MET A 220 15.48 -9.31 -28.74
N ALA A 221 16.66 -9.60 -28.21
CA ALA A 221 17.50 -10.69 -28.67
C ALA A 221 18.15 -11.46 -27.51
N SER A 222 18.41 -12.75 -27.76
CA SER A 222 19.24 -13.61 -26.91
C SER A 222 20.56 -13.84 -27.62
N VAL A 223 21.68 -13.62 -26.91
CA VAL A 223 23.05 -13.85 -27.43
C VAL A 223 23.74 -14.86 -26.54
N THR A 224 23.43 -16.14 -26.75
CA THR A 224 23.78 -17.23 -25.82
C THR A 224 24.93 -18.12 -26.31
N GLY A 225 25.56 -17.80 -27.44
CA GLY A 225 26.65 -18.60 -28.02
C GLY A 225 28.04 -18.33 -27.45
N ASP A 226 29.02 -19.15 -27.85
CA ASP A 226 30.44 -19.02 -27.47
C ASP A 226 31.06 -17.67 -27.92
N ASP A 227 30.42 -16.96 -28.86
CA ASP A 227 30.85 -15.66 -29.41
C ASP A 227 29.66 -14.70 -29.57
N ALA A 228 29.14 -14.18 -28.45
CA ALA A 228 28.03 -13.21 -28.41
C ALA A 228 28.29 -11.96 -29.27
N ARG A 229 29.56 -11.57 -29.45
CA ARG A 229 29.95 -10.46 -30.34
C ARG A 229 29.60 -10.80 -31.79
N ALA A 230 30.00 -11.97 -32.27
CA ALA A 230 29.69 -12.41 -33.63
C ALA A 230 28.18 -12.60 -33.83
N GLU A 231 27.45 -13.13 -32.85
CA GLU A 231 26.00 -13.28 -32.93
C GLU A 231 25.29 -11.94 -33.15
N LEU A 232 25.68 -10.91 -32.39
CA LEU A 232 25.08 -9.58 -32.55
C LEU A 232 25.53 -8.90 -33.85
N LEU A 233 26.84 -8.82 -34.10
CA LEU A 233 27.39 -7.98 -35.16
C LEU A 233 27.32 -8.64 -36.55
N ASP A 234 27.47 -9.95 -36.63
CA ASP A 234 27.51 -10.68 -37.90
C ASP A 234 26.19 -11.39 -38.22
N GLY A 235 25.31 -11.59 -37.22
CA GLY A 235 24.01 -12.26 -37.37
C GLY A 235 22.81 -11.30 -37.26
N ILE A 236 22.53 -10.83 -36.03
CA ILE A 236 21.31 -10.08 -35.72
C ILE A 236 21.29 -8.72 -36.43
N LEU A 237 22.37 -7.95 -36.36
CA LEU A 237 22.42 -6.59 -36.90
C LEU A 237 22.20 -6.56 -38.44
N PRO A 238 22.87 -7.38 -39.25
CA PRO A 238 22.55 -7.51 -40.68
C PRO A 238 21.12 -7.99 -40.96
N ALA A 239 20.61 -8.96 -40.19
CA ALA A 239 19.24 -9.45 -40.39
C ALA A 239 18.19 -8.35 -40.15
N VAL A 240 18.40 -7.49 -39.15
CA VAL A 240 17.53 -6.35 -38.87
C VAL A 240 17.63 -5.31 -39.99
N GLN A 241 18.83 -5.02 -40.50
CA GLN A 241 19.05 -4.09 -41.61
C GLN A 241 18.43 -4.57 -42.94
N ASP A 242 18.40 -5.88 -43.16
CA ASP A 242 17.77 -6.47 -44.35
C ASP A 242 16.23 -6.48 -44.25
N ALA A 243 15.68 -6.63 -43.03
CA ALA A 243 14.24 -6.75 -42.80
C ALA A 243 13.53 -5.41 -42.54
N TYR A 244 14.21 -4.43 -41.94
CA TYR A 244 13.63 -3.16 -41.50
C TYR A 244 14.40 -1.95 -42.04
N HIS A 245 13.72 -0.81 -42.21
CA HIS A 245 14.32 0.42 -42.72
C HIS A 245 15.09 1.16 -41.62
N VAL A 246 16.23 0.58 -41.21
CA VAL A 246 17.02 1.05 -40.07
C VAL A 246 18.37 1.63 -40.47
N ALA A 247 18.90 2.52 -39.64
CA ALA A 247 20.20 3.15 -39.83
C ALA A 247 21.35 2.20 -39.44
N ASP A 248 22.44 2.26 -40.21
CA ASP A 248 23.67 1.47 -39.98
C ASP A 248 24.83 2.29 -39.39
N GLU A 249 24.61 3.57 -39.15
CA GLU A 249 25.60 4.46 -38.53
C GLU A 249 25.57 4.37 -37.01
N ALA A 250 26.76 4.46 -36.40
CA ALA A 250 26.94 4.31 -34.95
C ALA A 250 26.10 5.27 -34.10
N ALA A 251 25.91 6.51 -34.58
CA ALA A 251 25.09 7.54 -33.93
C ALA A 251 23.60 7.17 -33.83
N SER A 252 23.16 6.15 -34.58
CA SER A 252 21.79 5.65 -34.63
C SER A 252 21.66 4.21 -34.11
N GLN A 253 22.68 3.71 -33.40
CA GLN A 253 22.77 2.35 -32.87
C GLN A 253 22.94 2.40 -31.35
N ALA A 254 22.04 1.72 -30.63
CA ALA A 254 22.07 1.58 -29.17
C ALA A 254 21.99 0.12 -28.75
N VAL A 255 22.65 -0.24 -27.64
CA VAL A 255 22.57 -1.59 -27.08
C VAL A 255 22.40 -1.54 -25.56
N ALA A 256 21.50 -2.34 -25.01
CA ALA A 256 21.38 -2.53 -23.58
C ALA A 256 21.09 -3.99 -23.25
N GLY A 257 21.30 -4.39 -22.00
CA GLY A 257 20.98 -5.74 -21.57
C GLY A 257 20.86 -5.89 -20.08
N ILE A 258 20.39 -7.06 -19.66
CA ILE A 258 20.25 -7.49 -18.26
C ILE A 258 21.33 -8.54 -17.95
N GLY A 259 21.90 -8.54 -16.75
CA GLY A 259 22.77 -9.64 -16.28
C GLY A 259 23.97 -9.88 -17.21
N THR A 260 24.08 -11.09 -17.77
CA THR A 260 25.12 -11.40 -18.77
C THR A 260 24.94 -10.61 -20.07
N GLY A 261 23.70 -10.36 -20.52
CA GLY A 261 23.41 -9.50 -21.67
C GLY A 261 23.95 -8.07 -21.48
N ALA A 262 23.89 -7.54 -20.26
CA ALA A 262 24.52 -6.27 -19.91
C ALA A 262 26.05 -6.34 -20.03
N ALA A 263 26.65 -7.46 -19.61
CA ALA A 263 28.09 -7.66 -19.73
C ALA A 263 28.53 -7.75 -21.20
N HIS A 264 27.73 -8.36 -22.07
CA HIS A 264 27.98 -8.36 -23.52
C HIS A 264 27.92 -6.96 -24.12
N ALA A 265 26.92 -6.14 -23.74
CA ALA A 265 26.83 -4.74 -24.17
C ALA A 265 28.08 -3.94 -23.76
N LEU A 266 28.58 -4.12 -22.53
CA LEU A 266 29.80 -3.45 -22.06
C LEU A 266 31.08 -3.97 -22.71
N GLU A 267 31.14 -5.26 -23.02
CA GLU A 267 32.30 -5.83 -23.71
C GLU A 267 32.40 -5.32 -25.16
N LEU A 268 31.27 -5.12 -25.83
CA LEU A 268 31.22 -4.52 -27.17
C LEU A 268 31.77 -3.08 -27.21
N LEU A 269 31.51 -2.27 -26.18
CA LEU A 269 32.18 -0.97 -26.05
C LEU A 269 33.70 -1.08 -26.05
N ARG A 270 34.22 -2.14 -25.43
CA ARG A 270 35.66 -2.36 -25.28
C ARG A 270 36.30 -2.95 -26.54
N THR A 271 35.62 -3.86 -27.22
CA THR A 271 36.16 -4.58 -28.40
C THR A 271 35.91 -3.83 -29.70
N ASP A 272 34.79 -3.12 -29.79
CA ASP A 272 34.28 -2.49 -31.01
C ASP A 272 33.74 -1.07 -30.72
N PRO A 273 34.59 -0.16 -30.20
CA PRO A 273 34.18 1.20 -29.91
C PRO A 273 33.70 1.91 -31.18
N GLY A 274 32.59 2.64 -31.06
CA GLY A 274 31.96 3.33 -32.19
C GLY A 274 31.07 2.47 -33.07
N VAL A 275 30.62 1.30 -32.58
CA VAL A 275 29.48 0.58 -33.19
C VAL A 275 28.15 1.06 -32.59
N PHE A 276 28.09 1.22 -31.27
CA PHE A 276 26.92 1.71 -30.54
C PHE A 276 27.27 3.01 -29.83
N SER A 277 26.50 4.07 -30.08
CA SER A 277 26.69 5.38 -29.43
C SER A 277 26.02 5.46 -28.06
N GLU A 278 25.02 4.62 -27.80
CA GLU A 278 24.22 4.63 -26.59
C GLU A 278 24.21 3.23 -25.97
N VAL A 279 24.71 3.08 -24.73
CA VAL A 279 24.85 1.79 -24.07
C VAL A 279 24.23 1.77 -22.69
N GLY A 280 23.37 0.78 -22.43
CA GLY A 280 22.70 0.56 -21.15
C GLY A 280 23.12 -0.74 -20.47
N ALA A 281 23.30 -0.75 -19.16
CA ALA A 281 23.61 -1.95 -18.40
C ALA A 281 22.70 -2.08 -17.16
N PHE A 282 21.80 -3.07 -17.17
CA PHE A 282 20.87 -3.37 -16.07
C PHE A 282 21.41 -4.52 -15.21
N SER A 283 21.74 -4.26 -13.94
CA SER A 283 22.22 -5.26 -12.98
C SER A 283 23.32 -6.18 -13.53
N VAL A 284 24.39 -5.59 -14.07
CA VAL A 284 25.44 -6.32 -14.80
C VAL A 284 26.07 -7.45 -13.97
N GLU A 285 26.11 -8.65 -14.56
CA GLU A 285 26.85 -9.79 -14.05
C GLU A 285 27.95 -10.18 -15.03
N PHE A 286 29.21 -10.06 -14.60
CA PHE A 286 30.35 -10.49 -15.42
C PHE A 286 30.66 -11.97 -15.16
N PRO A 287 30.63 -12.85 -16.19
CA PRO A 287 31.03 -14.26 -16.03
C PRO A 287 32.48 -14.41 -15.53
N SER A 288 33.32 -13.44 -15.87
CA SER A 288 34.67 -13.29 -15.32
C SER A 288 35.07 -11.82 -15.29
N ARG A 289 35.95 -11.41 -14.36
CA ARG A 289 36.38 -10.01 -14.25
C ARG A 289 36.97 -9.54 -15.58
N PRO A 290 36.40 -8.52 -16.24
CA PRO A 290 36.94 -8.00 -17.50
C PRO A 290 38.31 -7.35 -17.26
N ALA A 291 39.15 -7.35 -18.29
CA ALA A 291 40.41 -6.62 -18.26
C ALA A 291 40.13 -5.11 -18.25
N ASP A 292 40.87 -4.35 -17.44
CA ASP A 292 40.77 -2.89 -17.47
C ASP A 292 41.15 -2.38 -18.88
N PRO A 293 40.37 -1.45 -19.48
CA PRO A 293 40.73 -0.87 -20.76
C PRO A 293 42.03 -0.05 -20.65
N ASP A 294 42.89 -0.16 -21.66
CA ASP A 294 44.06 0.70 -21.78
C ASP A 294 43.68 2.13 -22.22
N ARG A 295 44.64 3.05 -22.21
CA ARG A 295 44.38 4.47 -22.57
C ARG A 295 43.85 4.67 -23.98
N SER A 296 44.24 3.82 -24.93
CA SER A 296 43.76 3.91 -26.31
C SER A 296 42.33 3.42 -26.41
N GLN A 297 41.98 2.36 -25.67
CA GLN A 297 40.61 1.87 -25.57
C GLN A 297 39.70 2.89 -24.89
N VAL A 298 40.12 3.50 -23.78
CA VAL A 298 39.34 4.56 -23.10
C VAL A 298 39.06 5.73 -24.04
N ALA A 299 40.07 6.20 -24.78
CA ALA A 299 39.89 7.30 -25.73
C ALA A 299 38.89 6.91 -26.84
N ALA A 300 38.99 5.69 -27.38
CA ALA A 300 38.07 5.21 -28.40
C ALA A 300 36.64 5.01 -27.87
N ILE A 301 36.48 4.53 -26.64
CA ILE A 301 35.17 4.39 -25.97
C ILE A 301 34.53 5.77 -25.85
N ASN A 302 35.21 6.75 -25.24
CA ASN A 302 34.64 8.07 -25.02
C ASN A 302 34.40 8.85 -26.33
N GLU A 303 35.19 8.61 -27.39
CA GLU A 303 34.98 9.23 -28.69
C GLU A 303 33.80 8.58 -29.45
N GLY A 304 33.56 7.29 -29.26
CA GLY A 304 32.54 6.51 -29.97
C GLY A 304 31.22 6.32 -29.22
N THR A 305 31.11 6.81 -27.97
CA THR A 305 29.95 6.60 -27.10
C THR A 305 29.45 7.94 -26.59
N ASP A 306 28.22 8.31 -26.95
CA ASP A 306 27.54 9.50 -26.43
C ASP A 306 27.03 9.26 -25.00
N ARG A 307 26.60 8.03 -24.70
CA ARG A 307 26.14 7.65 -23.36
C ARG A 307 26.47 6.21 -23.01
N LEU A 308 27.01 6.02 -21.81
CA LEU A 308 27.02 4.75 -21.10
C LEU A 308 26.23 4.93 -19.81
N ARG A 309 25.12 4.22 -19.62
CA ARG A 309 24.26 4.36 -18.43
C ARG A 309 24.09 3.05 -17.68
N ILE A 310 24.28 3.10 -16.37
CA ILE A 310 24.30 1.93 -15.48
C ILE A 310 23.15 2.00 -14.47
N TYR A 311 22.51 0.85 -14.25
CA TYR A 311 21.37 0.66 -13.35
C TYR A 311 21.60 -0.54 -12.44
N VAL A 312 21.14 -0.44 -11.19
CA VAL A 312 21.21 -1.53 -10.21
C VAL A 312 20.11 -1.38 -9.16
N GLY A 313 19.61 -2.52 -8.67
CA GLY A 313 18.72 -2.58 -7.53
C GLY A 313 19.40 -2.28 -6.20
N ASN A 314 18.63 -2.38 -5.11
CA ASN A 314 19.12 -2.29 -3.74
C ASN A 314 20.07 -3.44 -3.38
N VAL A 315 20.46 -3.54 -2.12
CA VAL A 315 21.44 -4.55 -1.65
C VAL A 315 21.01 -6.01 -1.81
N LEU A 316 19.74 -6.27 -2.18
CA LEU A 316 19.25 -7.59 -2.57
C LEU A 316 19.53 -7.92 -4.04
N ASP A 317 19.96 -6.95 -4.84
CA ASP A 317 20.50 -7.17 -6.18
C ASP A 317 21.86 -7.91 -6.08
N PRO A 318 21.98 -9.13 -6.64
CA PRO A 318 23.26 -9.84 -6.68
C PRO A 318 24.39 -9.01 -7.31
N SER A 319 24.04 -8.10 -8.21
CA SER A 319 24.96 -7.23 -8.94
C SER A 319 25.31 -5.94 -8.19
N TYR A 320 24.78 -5.68 -6.99
CA TYR A 320 25.06 -4.47 -6.20
C TYR A 320 26.57 -4.20 -6.01
N ASN A 321 27.29 -5.19 -5.48
CA ASN A 321 28.72 -5.05 -5.22
C ASN A 321 29.58 -5.08 -6.50
N ALA A 322 29.12 -5.81 -7.53
CA ALA A 322 29.78 -5.85 -8.83
C ALA A 322 29.65 -4.50 -9.55
N THR A 323 28.47 -3.87 -9.48
CA THR A 323 28.21 -2.53 -10.00
C THR A 323 29.07 -1.49 -9.31
N HIS A 324 29.22 -1.56 -7.98
CA HIS A 324 30.17 -0.69 -7.27
C HIS A 324 31.59 -0.84 -7.85
N ASP A 325 32.08 -2.07 -8.06
CA ASP A 325 33.42 -2.29 -8.62
C ASP A 325 33.56 -1.83 -10.07
N LEU A 326 32.49 -1.93 -10.87
CA LEU A 326 32.43 -1.40 -12.22
C LEU A 326 32.54 0.12 -12.21
N LEU A 327 31.72 0.82 -11.42
CA LEU A 327 31.76 2.29 -11.30
C LEU A 327 33.15 2.78 -10.89
N ARG A 328 33.77 2.15 -9.88
CA ARG A 328 35.16 2.46 -9.48
C ARG A 328 36.18 2.20 -10.58
N THR A 329 35.93 1.23 -11.44
CA THR A 329 36.79 0.96 -12.59
C THR A 329 36.64 2.04 -13.65
N LEU A 330 35.41 2.41 -14.03
CA LEU A 330 35.12 3.45 -15.02
C LEU A 330 35.65 4.82 -14.58
N GLU A 331 35.44 5.19 -13.30
CA GLU A 331 36.00 6.41 -12.70
C GLU A 331 37.53 6.44 -12.77
N ARG A 332 38.18 5.31 -12.44
CA ARG A 332 39.65 5.21 -12.40
C ARG A 332 40.27 5.23 -13.79
N THR A 333 39.63 4.59 -14.78
CA THR A 333 40.13 4.53 -16.16
C THR A 333 39.79 5.80 -16.95
N GLY A 334 38.77 6.55 -16.52
CA GLY A 334 38.31 7.77 -17.17
C GLY A 334 37.31 7.52 -18.29
N VAL A 335 36.60 6.38 -18.26
CA VAL A 335 35.48 6.14 -19.17
C VAL A 335 34.30 7.01 -18.74
N GLU A 336 33.77 7.80 -19.65
CA GLU A 336 32.61 8.65 -19.41
C GLU A 336 31.36 7.79 -19.25
N HIS A 337 30.59 8.02 -18.18
CA HIS A 337 29.42 7.23 -17.85
C HIS A 337 28.43 8.02 -16.98
N GLU A 338 27.19 7.55 -17.01
CA GLU A 338 26.09 7.96 -16.15
C GLU A 338 25.71 6.80 -15.23
N PHE A 339 25.31 7.13 -14.01
CA PHE A 339 24.74 6.17 -13.07
C PHE A 339 23.38 6.67 -12.62
N ASP A 340 22.38 5.79 -12.69
CA ASP A 340 21.01 6.11 -12.29
C ASP A 340 20.85 6.24 -10.77
N GLY A 341 21.81 5.73 -10.01
CA GLY A 341 21.67 5.50 -8.58
C GLY A 341 21.14 4.09 -8.29
N VAL A 342 21.19 3.71 -7.02
CA VAL A 342 20.61 2.49 -6.48
C VAL A 342 19.11 2.69 -6.37
N ASP A 343 18.33 1.81 -7.01
CA ASP A 343 16.88 1.71 -6.77
C ASP A 343 16.66 1.33 -5.29
N PRO A 344 15.96 2.17 -4.50
CA PRO A 344 15.79 1.91 -3.07
C PRO A 344 14.80 0.78 -2.78
N ASP A 345 13.86 0.50 -3.68
CA ASP A 345 12.64 -0.25 -3.41
C ASP A 345 12.77 -1.70 -3.86
N THR A 346 13.55 -1.97 -4.91
CA THR A 346 13.62 -3.29 -5.54
C THR A 346 15.05 -3.81 -5.72
N GLY A 347 15.20 -5.14 -5.65
CA GLY A 347 16.50 -5.82 -5.81
C GLY A 347 16.87 -6.02 -7.29
N GLY A 348 17.54 -7.11 -7.64
CA GLY A 348 17.82 -7.48 -9.04
C GLY A 348 16.62 -8.20 -9.64
N THR A 349 15.53 -7.47 -9.92
CA THR A 349 14.27 -8.04 -10.42
C THR A 349 13.78 -7.31 -11.67
N TRP A 350 12.74 -7.86 -12.31
CA TRP A 350 12.08 -7.22 -13.44
C TRP A 350 11.44 -5.87 -13.13
N ASP A 351 11.15 -5.55 -11.87
CA ASP A 351 10.70 -4.21 -11.50
C ASP A 351 11.80 -3.19 -11.78
N THR A 352 13.00 -3.41 -11.23
CA THR A 352 14.20 -2.61 -11.45
C THR A 352 14.56 -2.50 -12.93
N TRP A 353 14.56 -3.61 -13.66
CA TRP A 353 15.00 -3.64 -15.05
C TRP A 353 14.00 -2.96 -15.99
N ARG A 354 12.70 -3.07 -15.73
CA ARG A 354 11.66 -2.35 -16.50
C ARG A 354 11.75 -0.85 -16.31
N GLU A 355 11.96 -0.45 -15.08
CA GLU A 355 12.17 0.93 -14.73
C GLU A 355 13.43 1.50 -15.40
N GLY A 356 14.53 0.74 -15.36
CA GLY A 356 15.74 1.04 -16.12
C GLY A 356 15.51 1.12 -17.62
N LEU A 357 14.77 0.18 -18.22
CA LEU A 357 14.41 0.19 -19.64
C LEU A 357 13.61 1.44 -19.99
N ARG A 358 12.58 1.78 -19.20
CA ARG A 358 11.75 2.96 -19.41
C ARG A 358 12.58 4.24 -19.39
N ASP A 359 13.49 4.34 -18.43
CA ASP A 359 14.41 5.48 -18.32
C ASP A 359 15.36 5.54 -19.53
N PHE A 360 16.05 4.45 -19.82
CA PHE A 360 17.05 4.38 -20.90
C PHE A 360 16.42 4.65 -22.26
N ALA A 361 15.32 3.97 -22.60
CA ALA A 361 14.62 4.15 -23.87
C ALA A 361 14.13 5.59 -24.05
N SER A 362 13.75 6.29 -22.98
CA SER A 362 13.33 7.70 -23.05
C SER A 362 14.47 8.69 -23.32
N ARG A 363 15.73 8.23 -23.28
CA ARG A 363 16.93 9.05 -23.39
C ARG A 363 17.73 8.79 -24.67
N VAL A 364 17.74 7.55 -25.17
CA VAL A 364 18.53 7.19 -26.36
C VAL A 364 18.12 8.03 -27.57
N PHE A 365 19.13 8.44 -28.36
CA PHE A 365 18.97 9.26 -29.57
C PHE A 365 18.34 10.65 -29.35
N GLN A 366 18.32 11.13 -28.11
CA GLN A 366 17.71 12.41 -27.74
C GLN A 366 18.65 13.22 -26.84
N ASP A 367 18.74 14.53 -27.11
CA ASP A 367 19.36 15.49 -26.19
C ASP A 367 18.48 15.62 -24.94
N GLY A 368 18.96 15.14 -23.78
CA GLY A 368 18.10 14.89 -22.63
C GLY A 368 18.70 15.23 -21.27
N ALA A 369 17.89 15.01 -20.22
CA ALA A 369 18.31 15.17 -18.84
C ALA A 369 19.51 14.26 -18.51
N HIS A 370 20.35 14.70 -17.59
CA HIS A 370 21.45 13.90 -17.04
C HIS A 370 21.20 13.64 -15.56
N GLY A 371 21.90 12.66 -14.99
CA GLY A 371 21.83 12.34 -13.57
C GLY A 371 20.81 11.26 -13.19
N PRO A 372 20.73 10.95 -11.89
CA PRO A 372 19.90 9.88 -11.36
C PRO A 372 18.41 10.24 -11.40
N ARG A 373 17.54 9.22 -11.46
CA ARG A 373 16.10 9.40 -11.21
C ARG A 373 15.86 9.82 -9.76
N GLU A 374 14.72 10.49 -9.53
CA GLU A 374 14.34 10.92 -8.19
C GLU A 374 14.26 9.72 -7.23
N GLY A 375 14.65 9.92 -5.96
CA GLY A 375 14.64 8.88 -4.93
C GLY A 375 15.82 7.89 -4.98
N HIS A 376 16.57 7.81 -6.09
CA HIS A 376 17.68 6.87 -6.22
C HIS A 376 18.89 7.30 -5.38
N ARG A 377 19.55 6.31 -4.75
CA ARG A 377 20.61 6.53 -3.76
C ARG A 377 22.00 6.43 -4.40
N PRO A 378 23.02 7.15 -3.90
CA PRO A 378 24.39 6.94 -4.37
C PRO A 378 24.91 5.55 -3.98
N LEU A 379 25.84 5.01 -4.78
CA LEU A 379 26.54 3.74 -4.52
C LEU A 379 27.96 4.00 -4.00
N ASP A 380 28.05 4.59 -2.81
CA ASP A 380 29.34 5.05 -2.26
C ASP A 380 30.21 3.91 -1.73
N ALA A 381 29.58 2.82 -1.27
CA ALA A 381 30.26 1.69 -0.64
C ALA A 381 29.63 0.35 -1.03
N LYS A 382 30.43 -0.71 -0.90
CA LYS A 382 29.93 -2.09 -1.00
C LYS A 382 29.03 -2.43 0.19
N TYR A 383 28.00 -3.20 -0.08
CA TYR A 383 27.22 -3.84 0.96
C TYR A 383 27.94 -5.06 1.53
N THR A 384 28.03 -5.13 2.85
CA THR A 384 28.54 -6.30 3.57
C THR A 384 27.46 -6.77 4.52
N ALA A 385 26.75 -7.84 4.14
CA ALA A 385 25.78 -8.47 5.02
C ALA A 385 26.47 -8.93 6.32
N PRO A 386 25.73 -9.03 7.45
CA PRO A 386 26.27 -9.59 8.69
C PRO A 386 26.97 -10.93 8.46
N ALA A 387 28.07 -11.19 9.14
CA ALA A 387 28.80 -12.46 8.99
C ALA A 387 27.91 -13.63 9.43
N PRO A 388 27.92 -14.79 8.74
CA PRO A 388 27.16 -15.95 9.20
C PRO A 388 27.51 -16.32 10.65
N GLY A 389 26.50 -16.52 11.49
CA GLY A 389 26.66 -16.80 12.92
C GLY A 389 26.91 -15.57 13.80
N SER A 390 26.90 -14.36 13.24
CA SER A 390 27.10 -13.10 14.01
C SER A 390 25.81 -12.50 14.58
N ILE A 391 24.64 -12.99 14.14
CA ILE A 391 23.34 -12.49 14.57
C ILE A 391 22.56 -13.62 15.25
N THR A 392 21.79 -13.28 16.28
CA THR A 392 20.94 -14.22 17.03
C THR A 392 19.46 -13.92 16.90
N LEU A 393 19.12 -12.67 16.58
CA LEU A 393 17.80 -12.23 16.18
C LEU A 393 17.91 -11.58 14.80
N PRO A 394 16.80 -11.42 14.07
CA PRO A 394 16.83 -10.76 12.77
C PRO A 394 17.53 -9.41 12.85
N HIS A 395 18.49 -9.19 11.97
CA HIS A 395 19.22 -7.93 11.88
C HIS A 395 18.53 -7.04 10.85
N VAL A 396 18.15 -5.84 11.27
CA VAL A 396 17.55 -4.82 10.43
C VAL A 396 18.61 -3.77 10.13
N ASP A 397 18.89 -3.51 8.85
CA ASP A 397 19.79 -2.43 8.44
C ASP A 397 19.06 -1.08 8.31
N GLU A 398 19.82 -0.01 8.01
CA GLU A 398 19.29 1.35 7.88
C GLU A 398 18.33 1.55 6.71
N ASN A 399 18.28 0.60 5.77
CA ASN A 399 17.43 0.64 4.58
C ASN A 399 16.21 -0.29 4.73
N GLY A 400 15.97 -0.85 5.91
CA GLY A 400 14.84 -1.76 6.17
C GLY A 400 15.07 -3.18 5.65
N ILE A 401 16.31 -3.56 5.29
CA ILE A 401 16.62 -4.92 4.87
C ILE A 401 16.82 -5.79 6.11
N VAL A 402 16.05 -6.86 6.19
CA VAL A 402 16.04 -7.77 7.33
C VAL A 402 16.75 -9.06 6.98
N THR A 403 17.82 -9.36 7.73
CA THR A 403 18.52 -10.64 7.67
C THR A 403 17.99 -11.57 8.75
N PHE A 404 17.35 -12.67 8.35
CA PHE A 404 16.99 -13.77 9.24
C PHE A 404 18.07 -14.84 9.22
N GLU A 405 18.40 -15.39 10.39
CA GLU A 405 19.36 -16.49 10.52
C GLU A 405 18.96 -17.43 11.66
N THR A 406 18.99 -18.73 11.40
CA THR A 406 18.75 -19.72 12.45
C THR A 406 19.99 -20.01 13.29
N GLY A 407 19.78 -20.50 14.50
CA GLY A 407 20.82 -21.21 15.25
C GLY A 407 21.23 -22.55 14.59
N THR A 408 22.26 -23.20 15.14
CA THR A 408 22.80 -24.47 14.60
C THR A 408 21.93 -25.69 14.89
N GLN A 409 20.85 -25.55 15.67
CA GLN A 409 19.93 -26.63 16.02
C GLN A 409 19.19 -27.20 14.80
N PHE A 410 19.07 -26.44 13.71
CA PHE A 410 18.40 -26.86 12.47
C PHE A 410 19.38 -27.22 11.34
N LYS A 411 20.66 -27.46 11.66
CA LYS A 411 21.69 -27.78 10.66
C LYS A 411 21.38 -29.02 9.81
N ASP A 412 20.58 -29.95 10.33
CA ASP A 412 20.24 -31.22 9.66
C ASP A 412 18.84 -31.16 9.01
N ALA A 413 18.13 -30.03 9.12
CA ALA A 413 16.85 -29.80 8.45
C ALA A 413 17.04 -29.84 6.92
N LYS A 414 15.94 -30.09 6.21
CA LYS A 414 15.93 -30.17 4.74
C LYS A 414 15.23 -28.97 4.11
N ASP A 415 14.26 -28.39 4.80
CA ASP A 415 13.44 -27.28 4.34
C ASP A 415 13.19 -26.34 5.51
N VAL A 416 13.60 -25.07 5.37
CA VAL A 416 13.36 -24.04 6.37
C VAL A 416 12.83 -22.79 5.67
N THR A 417 11.74 -22.22 6.20
CA THR A 417 11.18 -20.95 5.73
C THR A 417 11.02 -19.98 6.90
N VAL A 418 11.08 -18.68 6.62
CA VAL A 418 10.56 -17.65 7.52
C VAL A 418 9.10 -17.42 7.17
N TRP A 419 8.20 -17.51 8.12
CA TRP A 419 6.77 -17.30 7.94
C TRP A 419 6.34 -16.08 8.74
N ALA A 420 5.82 -15.06 8.07
CA ALA A 420 5.51 -13.78 8.71
C ALA A 420 4.30 -13.08 8.08
N ASN A 421 3.66 -12.17 8.83
CA ASN A 421 2.43 -11.44 8.45
C ASN A 421 2.68 -10.19 7.57
N TRP A 422 3.73 -10.20 6.72
CA TRP A 422 4.11 -9.04 5.92
C TRP A 422 3.30 -8.86 4.62
N ALA A 423 2.23 -9.63 4.40
CA ALA A 423 1.33 -9.39 3.27
C ALA A 423 0.49 -8.11 3.51
N PRO A 424 -0.02 -7.44 2.45
CA PRO A 424 -0.79 -6.19 2.57
C PRO A 424 -2.02 -6.22 3.51
N ASN A 425 -2.59 -7.39 3.77
CA ASN A 425 -3.72 -7.61 4.69
C ASN A 425 -3.32 -8.35 5.98
N GLY A 426 -2.04 -8.40 6.33
CA GLY A 426 -1.53 -9.20 7.44
C GLY A 426 -1.61 -10.71 7.22
N ALA A 427 -1.89 -11.18 5.98
CA ALA A 427 -1.75 -12.59 5.65
C ALA A 427 -0.29 -13.04 5.79
N TRP A 428 -0.14 -14.33 6.08
CA TRP A 428 1.17 -14.87 6.41
C TRP A 428 1.82 -15.56 5.21
N PHE A 429 2.89 -14.97 4.70
CA PHE A 429 3.68 -15.52 3.59
C PHE A 429 4.96 -16.17 4.08
N ARG A 430 5.35 -17.27 3.43
CA ARG A 430 6.59 -18.00 3.72
C ARG A 430 7.65 -17.60 2.71
N VAL A 431 8.82 -17.22 3.20
CA VAL A 431 10.00 -16.97 2.38
C VAL A 431 11.01 -18.10 2.61
N PRO A 432 11.39 -18.86 1.56
CA PRO A 432 12.38 -19.92 1.68
C PRO A 432 13.75 -19.41 2.15
N MET A 433 14.37 -20.14 3.09
CA MET A 433 15.73 -19.85 3.54
C MET A 433 16.73 -20.73 2.79
N THR A 434 17.97 -20.26 2.67
CA THR A 434 19.08 -21.01 2.09
C THR A 434 20.07 -21.45 3.15
N LYS A 435 20.73 -22.59 2.94
CA LYS A 435 21.71 -23.11 3.88
C LYS A 435 23.07 -22.43 3.67
N VAL A 436 23.57 -21.75 4.71
CA VAL A 436 24.89 -21.11 4.74
C VAL A 436 25.71 -21.76 5.85
N GLY A 437 26.62 -22.67 5.48
CA GLY A 437 27.35 -23.47 6.46
C GLY A 437 26.44 -24.44 7.22
N ASP A 438 26.34 -24.29 8.54
CA ASP A 438 25.48 -25.09 9.43
C ASP A 438 24.20 -24.36 9.87
N ARG A 439 23.83 -23.27 9.17
CA ARG A 439 22.68 -22.40 9.47
C ARG A 439 21.81 -22.18 8.24
N TRP A 440 20.59 -21.71 8.47
CA TRP A 440 19.67 -21.25 7.42
C TRP A 440 19.57 -19.74 7.48
N ARG A 441 19.60 -19.09 6.31
CA ARG A 441 19.63 -17.63 6.19
C ARG A 441 18.80 -17.13 5.01
N VAL A 442 18.16 -15.97 5.19
CA VAL A 442 17.54 -15.20 4.10
C VAL A 442 17.59 -13.71 4.41
N GLN A 443 17.63 -12.89 3.36
CA GLN A 443 17.45 -11.45 3.43
C GLN A 443 16.15 -11.08 2.72
N ALA A 444 15.37 -10.19 3.30
CA ALA A 444 14.11 -9.70 2.73
C ALA A 444 13.93 -8.20 3.05
N GLY A 445 13.30 -7.46 2.15
CA GLY A 445 13.00 -6.04 2.33
C GLY A 445 13.20 -5.22 1.04
N PRO A 446 13.10 -3.88 1.11
CA PRO A 446 12.89 -3.10 2.32
C PRO A 446 11.55 -3.41 2.99
N LEU A 447 11.58 -3.55 4.31
CA LEU A 447 10.40 -3.62 5.17
C LEU A 447 10.27 -2.29 5.93
N ASP A 448 9.06 -1.97 6.35
CA ASP A 448 8.77 -0.83 7.23
C ASP A 448 7.53 -1.18 8.06
N GLY A 449 7.73 -1.28 9.38
CA GLY A 449 6.65 -1.45 10.32
C GLY A 449 6.79 -2.63 11.27
N PHE A 450 5.67 -2.99 11.90
CA PHE A 450 5.60 -4.06 12.88
C PHE A 450 5.04 -5.37 12.28
N TYR A 451 5.78 -6.45 12.50
CA TYR A 451 5.46 -7.78 12.00
C TYR A 451 5.56 -8.84 13.10
N TYR A 452 4.91 -9.96 12.86
CA TYR A 452 5.13 -11.23 13.53
C TYR A 452 5.80 -12.19 12.57
N TYR A 453 6.74 -12.98 13.08
CA TYR A 453 7.36 -14.05 12.32
C TYR A 453 7.55 -15.31 13.16
N ARG A 454 7.79 -16.43 12.49
CA ARG A 454 8.30 -17.69 13.04
C ARG A 454 9.02 -18.47 11.94
N TYR A 455 9.79 -19.47 12.31
CA TYR A 455 10.34 -20.42 11.34
C TYR A 455 9.35 -21.56 11.08
N VAL A 456 9.40 -22.13 9.89
CA VAL A 456 8.84 -23.46 9.61
C VAL A 456 10.00 -24.36 9.25
N VAL A 457 10.30 -25.35 10.11
CA VAL A 457 11.43 -26.28 9.96
C VAL A 457 10.88 -27.66 9.65
N ASP A 458 11.18 -28.18 8.46
CA ASP A 458 10.66 -29.45 7.95
C ASP A 458 9.13 -29.60 8.10
N GLY A 459 8.41 -28.49 7.89
CA GLY A 459 6.94 -28.42 8.01
C GLY A 459 6.41 -28.25 9.44
N VAL A 460 7.28 -27.98 10.42
CA VAL A 460 6.90 -27.73 11.82
C VAL A 460 7.11 -26.26 12.16
N ASP A 461 6.07 -25.62 12.70
CA ASP A 461 6.14 -24.23 13.19
C ASP A 461 7.04 -24.14 14.43
N VAL A 462 8.01 -23.23 14.38
CA VAL A 462 8.97 -23.00 15.46
C VAL A 462 9.12 -21.50 15.68
N LYS A 463 8.71 -21.02 16.86
CA LYS A 463 9.05 -19.67 17.33
C LYS A 463 10.58 -19.50 17.32
N ASP A 464 11.08 -18.30 17.00
CA ASP A 464 12.52 -18.04 17.09
C ASP A 464 13.03 -18.38 18.50
N PRO A 465 13.94 -19.37 18.66
CA PRO A 465 14.42 -19.78 19.98
C PRO A 465 15.20 -18.69 20.73
N GLU A 466 15.70 -17.69 20.02
CA GLU A 466 16.42 -16.58 20.62
C GLU A 466 15.50 -15.44 21.08
N ASP A 467 14.26 -15.38 20.60
CA ASP A 467 13.26 -14.43 21.09
C ASP A 467 12.89 -14.71 22.55
N LYS A 468 13.04 -13.69 23.41
CA LYS A 468 12.75 -13.74 24.84
C LYS A 468 11.43 -13.08 25.22
N VAL A 469 10.67 -12.55 24.27
CA VAL A 469 9.32 -12.03 24.53
C VAL A 469 8.45 -13.17 25.05
N ASN A 470 7.97 -13.03 26.29
CA ASN A 470 7.36 -14.17 27.00
C ASN A 470 5.86 -14.26 26.78
N THR A 471 5.25 -13.20 26.28
CA THR A 471 3.79 -13.10 26.15
C THR A 471 3.27 -13.68 24.83
N LEU A 472 4.13 -13.84 23.83
CA LEU A 472 3.84 -14.51 22.56
C LEU A 472 4.48 -15.89 22.53
N THR A 473 3.69 -16.96 22.62
CA THR A 473 4.21 -18.33 22.76
C THR A 473 4.46 -19.05 21.42
N GLY A 474 3.86 -18.57 20.33
CA GLY A 474 3.94 -19.24 19.01
C GLY A 474 4.65 -18.43 17.90
N VAL A 475 4.90 -17.14 18.13
CA VAL A 475 5.44 -16.19 17.15
C VAL A 475 6.39 -15.23 17.85
N SER A 476 7.28 -14.61 17.07
CA SER A 476 8.25 -13.60 17.51
C SER A 476 7.89 -12.25 16.89
N PRO A 477 7.94 -11.13 17.63
CA PRO A 477 7.74 -9.81 17.06
C PRO A 477 8.99 -9.35 16.31
N LEU A 478 8.79 -8.57 15.25
CA LEU A 478 9.81 -7.89 14.47
C LEU A 478 9.33 -6.46 14.26
N PHE A 479 10.11 -5.48 14.72
CA PHE A 479 9.88 -4.09 14.39
C PHE A 479 10.98 -3.61 13.46
N VAL A 480 10.58 -3.11 12.30
CA VAL A 480 11.47 -2.50 11.31
C VAL A 480 11.21 -1.00 11.32
N PRO A 481 12.17 -0.17 11.77
CA PRO A 481 12.00 1.27 11.79
C PRO A 481 11.75 1.83 10.39
N GLY A 482 10.78 2.73 10.28
CA GLY A 482 10.46 3.47 9.06
C GLY A 482 9.30 4.44 9.30
N GLU A 483 8.70 4.91 8.22
CA GLU A 483 7.70 5.98 8.25
C GLU A 483 6.31 5.46 8.65
N THR A 484 5.96 4.24 8.21
CA THR A 484 4.62 3.65 8.36
C THR A 484 4.23 3.52 9.82
N ASP A 485 5.15 3.05 10.66
CA ASP A 485 4.95 2.88 12.10
C ASP A 485 5.93 3.73 12.92
N ARG A 486 6.21 4.97 12.47
CA ARG A 486 7.19 5.87 13.12
C ARG A 486 7.01 6.00 14.63
N LEU A 487 5.75 5.96 15.11
CA LEU A 487 5.40 6.11 16.53
C LEU A 487 5.74 4.86 17.36
N LEU A 488 6.02 3.73 16.73
CA LEU A 488 6.57 2.55 17.39
C LEU A 488 8.10 2.65 17.54
N GLY A 489 8.75 3.65 16.92
CA GLY A 489 10.18 3.91 17.02
C GLY A 489 10.64 4.26 18.44
N ASP A 490 11.90 3.97 18.75
CA ASP A 490 12.47 4.34 20.04
C ASP A 490 12.79 5.85 20.08
N VAL A 491 12.31 6.54 21.11
CA VAL A 491 12.61 7.97 21.38
C VAL A 491 13.95 8.11 22.12
N PRO A 492 14.73 9.21 22.03
CA PRO A 492 15.92 9.40 22.88
C PRO A 492 15.61 9.32 24.38
N ALA A 493 16.50 8.72 25.19
CA ALA A 493 16.23 8.39 26.58
C ALA A 493 15.86 9.61 27.45
N GLU A 494 16.42 10.78 27.15
CA GLU A 494 16.13 12.06 27.79
C GLU A 494 14.71 12.59 27.52
N ASP A 495 14.02 12.04 26.52
CA ASP A 495 12.69 12.43 26.07
C ASP A 495 11.60 11.41 26.43
N ARG A 496 11.97 10.30 27.07
CA ARG A 496 11.03 9.21 27.45
C ARG A 496 10.32 9.48 28.77
N GLY A 497 9.14 8.88 28.93
CA GLY A 497 8.52 8.63 30.22
C GLY A 497 9.21 7.50 31.00
N GLU A 498 8.71 7.22 32.20
CA GLU A 498 9.24 6.16 33.07
C GLU A 498 8.27 4.98 33.14
N LEU A 499 8.77 3.77 32.87
CA LEU A 499 8.03 2.52 33.02
C LEU A 499 8.45 1.80 34.31
N THR A 500 7.49 1.58 35.21
CA THR A 500 7.69 0.88 36.49
C THR A 500 6.74 -0.30 36.64
N THR A 501 7.01 -1.20 37.59
CA THR A 501 6.12 -2.32 37.93
C THR A 501 5.40 -2.03 39.25
N LEU A 502 4.08 -2.02 39.22
CA LEU A 502 3.21 -2.01 40.41
C LEU A 502 2.86 -3.45 40.79
N THR A 503 3.11 -3.82 42.04
CA THR A 503 2.68 -5.09 42.63
C THR A 503 1.50 -4.85 43.57
N TYR A 504 0.43 -5.64 43.44
CA TYR A 504 -0.77 -5.51 44.26
C TYR A 504 -1.38 -6.87 44.60
N GLN A 505 -2.09 -6.94 45.73
CA GLN A 505 -2.80 -8.15 46.13
C GLN A 505 -4.20 -8.16 45.49
N SER A 506 -4.52 -9.19 44.71
CA SER A 506 -5.87 -9.38 44.17
C SER A 506 -6.69 -10.27 45.10
N GLN A 507 -7.82 -9.75 45.58
CA GLN A 507 -8.81 -10.56 46.32
C GLN A 507 -9.67 -11.42 45.38
N VAL A 508 -9.76 -11.07 44.09
CA VAL A 508 -10.54 -11.81 43.10
C VAL A 508 -9.78 -13.05 42.63
N ALA A 509 -8.50 -12.92 42.34
CA ALA A 509 -7.62 -14.02 41.93
C ALA A 509 -6.97 -14.73 43.14
N ASN A 510 -7.02 -14.13 44.33
CA ASN A 510 -6.41 -14.63 45.56
C ASN A 510 -4.89 -14.88 45.40
N GLU A 511 -4.21 -13.96 44.73
CA GLU A 511 -2.77 -13.99 44.45
C GLU A 511 -2.19 -12.57 44.40
N GLU A 512 -0.86 -12.48 44.49
CA GLU A 512 -0.14 -11.25 44.18
C GLU A 512 -0.06 -11.10 42.66
N ARG A 513 -0.42 -9.92 42.16
CA ARG A 513 -0.44 -9.59 40.73
C ARG A 513 0.42 -8.37 40.44
N LYS A 514 0.73 -8.20 39.16
CA LYS A 514 1.57 -7.10 38.65
C LYS A 514 0.82 -6.31 37.58
N ALA A 515 1.18 -5.04 37.49
CA ALA A 515 0.83 -4.13 36.42
C ALA A 515 2.08 -3.35 36.00
N TYR A 516 2.22 -3.05 34.71
CA TYR A 516 3.13 -2.00 34.29
C TYR A 516 2.46 -0.64 34.45
N VAL A 517 3.22 0.36 34.89
CA VAL A 517 2.76 1.74 34.99
C VAL A 517 3.74 2.61 34.23
N TRP A 518 3.26 3.29 33.19
CA TRP A 518 4.03 4.32 32.51
C TRP A 518 3.61 5.69 33.06
N THR A 519 4.61 6.51 33.38
CA THR A 519 4.43 7.89 33.83
C THR A 519 5.09 8.84 32.82
N PRO A 520 4.49 10.01 32.54
CA PRO A 520 4.98 10.90 31.49
C PRO A 520 6.31 11.54 31.90
N LYS A 521 7.10 11.98 30.91
CA LYS A 521 8.34 12.72 31.17
C LYS A 521 8.05 13.90 32.12
N GLY A 522 8.84 14.00 33.20
CA GLY A 522 8.68 15.03 34.22
C GLY A 522 7.50 14.80 35.17
N TYR A 523 7.06 13.54 35.34
CA TYR A 523 6.09 13.15 36.36
C TYR A 523 6.50 13.69 37.75
N ASP A 524 5.58 14.40 38.40
CA ASP A 524 5.75 14.98 39.72
C ASP A 524 4.71 14.38 40.69
N PRO A 525 5.12 13.49 41.62
CA PRO A 525 4.20 12.90 42.58
C PRO A 525 3.58 13.92 43.53
N ASP A 526 4.15 15.13 43.65
CA ASP A 526 3.70 16.19 44.55
C ASP A 526 2.91 17.29 43.83
N ARG A 527 2.62 17.14 42.53
CA ARG A 527 1.87 18.17 41.77
C ARG A 527 0.48 18.40 42.37
N ALA A 528 0.02 19.66 42.32
CA ALA A 528 -1.23 20.08 42.95
C ALA A 528 -2.51 19.52 42.28
N GLU A 529 -2.50 19.36 40.96
CA GLU A 529 -3.61 18.76 40.20
C GLU A 529 -3.24 17.32 39.88
N GLU A 530 -4.06 16.32 40.13
CA GLU A 530 -3.67 14.90 39.95
C GLU A 530 -3.54 14.48 38.48
N TYR A 531 -2.64 13.53 38.16
CA TYR A 531 -2.64 12.64 36.97
C TYR A 531 -4.02 12.27 36.34
N PRO A 532 -4.44 12.64 35.11
CA PRO A 532 -5.38 11.77 34.40
C PRO A 532 -4.79 10.36 34.26
N VAL A 533 -5.63 9.33 34.22
CA VAL A 533 -5.17 7.93 34.16
C VAL A 533 -5.92 7.10 33.12
N LEU A 534 -5.15 6.37 32.30
CA LEU A 534 -5.66 5.36 31.37
C LEU A 534 -5.37 3.95 31.89
N TYR A 535 -6.42 3.15 32.09
CA TYR A 535 -6.29 1.71 32.32
C TYR A 535 -6.35 0.97 30.98
N LEU A 536 -5.25 0.33 30.58
CA LEU A 536 -5.07 -0.27 29.26
C LEU A 536 -4.97 -1.79 29.34
N ASN A 537 -5.93 -2.50 28.74
CA ASN A 537 -6.15 -3.93 28.93
C ASN A 537 -5.67 -4.78 27.75
N HIS A 538 -5.00 -5.89 28.06
CA HIS A 538 -4.54 -6.88 27.09
C HIS A 538 -5.64 -7.91 26.72
N GLY A 539 -5.40 -8.70 25.68
CA GLY A 539 -6.30 -9.72 25.15
C GLY A 539 -6.23 -11.09 25.84
N GLY A 540 -6.91 -12.08 25.25
CA GLY A 540 -6.89 -13.46 25.74
C GLY A 540 -5.55 -14.14 25.43
N GLY A 541 -5.03 -14.95 26.36
CA GLY A 541 -3.73 -15.59 26.23
C GLY A 541 -2.53 -14.66 26.49
N GLN A 542 -2.79 -13.38 26.76
CA GLN A 542 -1.81 -12.33 27.06
C GLN A 542 -1.74 -12.05 28.57
N ASN A 543 -0.86 -11.14 28.99
CA ASN A 543 -0.68 -10.66 30.35
C ASN A 543 -0.32 -9.15 30.40
N TYR A 544 0.00 -8.64 31.59
CA TYR A 544 0.28 -7.22 31.86
C TYR A 544 1.48 -6.64 31.07
N GLY A 545 2.33 -7.48 30.47
CA GLY A 545 3.49 -7.09 29.68
C GLY A 545 3.21 -6.81 28.20
N ASP A 546 2.10 -7.29 27.63
CA ASP A 546 1.90 -7.34 26.17
C ASP A 546 1.87 -5.98 25.48
N TRP A 547 1.22 -4.97 26.10
CA TRP A 547 1.21 -3.62 25.54
C TRP A 547 2.62 -3.00 25.47
N VAL A 548 3.56 -3.46 26.31
CA VAL A 548 4.95 -2.99 26.32
C VAL A 548 5.82 -3.86 25.41
N GLU A 549 5.84 -5.17 25.64
CA GLU A 549 6.76 -6.10 24.96
C GLU A 549 6.41 -6.32 23.48
N VAL A 550 5.12 -6.21 23.14
CA VAL A 550 4.62 -6.45 21.77
C VAL A 550 4.04 -5.18 21.18
N GLY A 551 3.12 -4.53 21.91
CA GLY A 551 2.38 -3.36 21.42
C GLY A 551 3.18 -2.07 21.36
N ARG A 552 4.42 -2.05 21.88
CA ARG A 552 5.31 -0.88 21.89
C ARG A 552 4.60 0.40 22.38
N ALA A 553 3.68 0.26 23.34
CA ALA A 553 2.86 1.35 23.83
C ALA A 553 3.70 2.46 24.48
N THR A 554 4.82 2.10 25.11
CA THR A 554 5.76 3.09 25.67
C THR A 554 6.32 4.01 24.60
N GLN A 555 6.66 3.48 23.43
CA GLN A 555 7.18 4.26 22.30
C GLN A 555 6.12 5.23 21.76
N ILE A 556 4.87 4.74 21.60
CA ILE A 556 3.74 5.58 21.17
C ILE A 556 3.54 6.74 22.15
N LEU A 557 3.53 6.43 23.46
CA LEU A 557 3.35 7.43 24.51
C LEU A 557 4.52 8.42 24.57
N ASP A 558 5.76 7.95 24.45
CA ASP A 558 6.96 8.80 24.47
C ASP A 558 6.99 9.75 23.27
N HIS A 559 6.66 9.27 22.06
CA HIS A 559 6.54 10.11 20.88
C HIS A 559 5.49 11.20 21.08
N TYR A 560 4.31 10.82 21.57
CA TYR A 560 3.24 11.78 21.78
C TYR A 560 3.51 12.80 22.89
N ILE A 561 4.22 12.42 23.96
CA ILE A 561 4.67 13.40 24.95
C ILE A 561 5.73 14.33 24.35
N LYS A 562 6.70 13.79 23.60
CA LYS A 562 7.73 14.60 22.95
C LYS A 562 7.14 15.59 21.94
N GLU A 563 6.07 15.21 21.26
CA GLU A 563 5.36 16.00 20.26
C GLU A 563 4.25 16.90 20.87
N ASP A 564 4.08 16.92 22.21
CA ASP A 564 2.97 17.60 22.92
C ASP A 564 1.57 17.22 22.39
N ALA A 565 1.44 16.02 21.83
CA ALA A 565 0.27 15.55 21.09
C ALA A 565 -0.79 14.89 21.98
N ILE A 566 -0.50 14.61 23.26
CA ILE A 566 -1.43 14.06 24.25
C ILE A 566 -1.37 14.84 25.56
N VAL A 567 -2.45 14.78 26.36
CA VAL A 567 -2.42 15.31 27.74
C VAL A 567 -1.47 14.44 28.58
N PRO A 568 -0.54 15.01 29.38
CA PRO A 568 0.28 14.23 30.28
C PRO A 568 -0.57 13.41 31.26
N MET A 569 -0.48 12.08 31.17
CA MET A 569 -1.32 11.12 31.87
C MET A 569 -0.49 9.94 32.39
N VAL A 570 -1.00 9.20 33.37
CA VAL A 570 -0.43 7.90 33.78
C VAL A 570 -1.15 6.77 33.06
N VAL A 571 -0.42 5.76 32.58
CA VAL A 571 -1.01 4.59 31.91
C VAL A 571 -0.74 3.34 32.75
N VAL A 572 -1.81 2.66 33.18
CA VAL A 572 -1.75 1.45 34.00
C VAL A 572 -2.17 0.24 33.18
N MET A 573 -1.24 -0.69 32.98
CA MET A 573 -1.40 -1.93 32.21
C MET A 573 -1.40 -3.12 33.14
N GLY A 574 -2.59 -3.51 33.62
CA GLY A 574 -2.78 -4.59 34.60
C GLY A 574 -3.09 -5.95 33.98
N ASN A 575 -3.11 -7.00 34.83
CA ASN A 575 -3.46 -8.35 34.40
C ASN A 575 -4.99 -8.55 34.32
N GLY A 576 -5.52 -8.54 33.11
CA GLY A 576 -6.93 -8.71 32.81
C GLY A 576 -7.47 -10.15 32.87
N ASN A 577 -6.63 -11.15 33.14
CA ASN A 577 -7.04 -12.56 33.23
C ASN A 577 -7.82 -12.81 34.54
N SER A 578 -9.08 -12.39 34.59
CA SER A 578 -9.95 -12.52 35.75
C SER A 578 -11.36 -12.93 35.33
N SER A 579 -11.99 -13.83 36.09
CA SER A 579 -13.38 -14.24 35.88
C SER A 579 -14.40 -13.16 36.26
N ASN A 580 -13.98 -12.20 37.10
CA ASN A 580 -14.76 -11.00 37.43
C ASN A 580 -13.87 -9.76 37.30
N TYR A 581 -13.59 -9.40 36.05
CA TYR A 581 -12.71 -8.28 35.75
C TYR A 581 -13.17 -6.92 36.32
N PRO A 582 -14.47 -6.52 36.28
CA PRO A 582 -14.88 -5.25 36.87
C PRO A 582 -14.56 -5.14 38.37
N ALA A 583 -14.66 -6.23 39.13
CA ALA A 583 -14.24 -6.25 40.53
C ALA A 583 -12.71 -6.24 40.65
N GLU A 584 -11.99 -6.99 39.82
CA GLU A 584 -10.52 -6.99 39.82
C GLU A 584 -9.95 -5.59 39.56
N LEU A 585 -10.56 -4.85 38.63
CA LEU A 585 -10.18 -3.47 38.32
C LEU A 585 -10.51 -2.53 39.47
N MET A 586 -11.79 -2.45 39.87
CA MET A 586 -12.26 -1.40 40.78
C MET A 586 -11.93 -1.65 42.25
N ASP A 587 -11.86 -2.92 42.68
CA ASP A 587 -11.68 -3.26 44.09
C ASP A 587 -10.19 -3.52 44.44
N ASN A 588 -9.34 -3.81 43.45
CA ASN A 588 -7.92 -4.12 43.67
C ASN A 588 -6.96 -3.19 42.91
N LEU A 589 -7.02 -3.14 41.58
CA LEU A 589 -6.02 -2.44 40.77
C LEU A 589 -6.12 -0.92 40.88
N VAL A 590 -7.33 -0.36 40.78
CA VAL A 590 -7.57 1.10 40.89
C VAL A 590 -7.09 1.63 42.24
N PRO A 591 -7.51 1.08 43.40
CA PRO A 591 -7.02 1.54 44.70
C PRO A 591 -5.51 1.41 44.88
N ALA A 592 -4.90 0.35 44.35
CA ALA A 592 -3.46 0.17 44.42
C ALA A 592 -2.70 1.22 43.59
N ALA A 593 -3.22 1.57 42.41
CA ALA A 593 -2.64 2.61 41.57
C ALA A 593 -2.80 4.01 42.19
N GLU A 594 -3.99 4.34 42.70
CA GLU A 594 -4.27 5.63 43.37
C GLU A 594 -3.44 5.81 44.65
N ALA A 595 -3.11 4.71 45.35
CA ALA A 595 -2.23 4.77 46.51
C ALA A 595 -0.73 4.94 46.16
N ALA A 596 -0.32 4.50 44.97
CA ALA A 596 1.08 4.49 44.54
C ALA A 596 1.47 5.69 43.68
N TYR A 597 0.50 6.32 43.00
CA TYR A 597 0.71 7.42 42.07
C TYR A 597 -0.27 8.55 42.33
N ASN A 598 0.16 9.80 42.15
CA ASN A 598 -0.67 11.00 42.14
C ASN A 598 -1.59 11.03 40.90
N ILE A 599 -2.62 10.18 40.90
CA ILE A 599 -3.59 10.04 39.80
C ILE A 599 -5.00 10.33 40.29
N SER A 600 -5.83 10.83 39.38
CA SER A 600 -7.17 11.30 39.70
C SER A 600 -8.15 10.15 39.85
N SER A 601 -9.02 10.28 40.85
CA SER A 601 -10.15 9.39 41.07
C SER A 601 -11.44 9.84 40.36
N GLU A 602 -11.42 11.03 39.76
CA GLU A 602 -12.58 11.63 39.10
C GLU A 602 -12.90 10.92 37.76
N PRO A 603 -14.16 10.56 37.48
CA PRO A 603 -14.53 9.82 36.26
C PRO A 603 -14.09 10.52 34.97
N GLY A 604 -14.22 11.86 34.93
CA GLY A 604 -13.78 12.66 33.78
C GLY A 604 -12.27 12.66 33.51
N GLN A 605 -11.47 12.21 34.48
CA GLN A 605 -10.01 12.05 34.41
C GLN A 605 -9.57 10.58 34.41
N ARG A 606 -10.52 9.65 34.27
CA ARG A 606 -10.27 8.21 34.18
C ARG A 606 -10.71 7.65 32.82
N ALA A 607 -9.78 7.03 32.12
CA ALA A 607 -10.00 6.32 30.86
C ALA A 607 -9.83 4.81 31.03
N ILE A 608 -10.55 4.04 30.22
CA ILE A 608 -10.37 2.59 30.10
C ILE A 608 -10.34 2.21 28.62
N ALA A 609 -9.35 1.42 28.23
CA ALA A 609 -9.28 0.86 26.88
C ALA A 609 -8.76 -0.57 26.91
N GLY A 610 -8.98 -1.32 25.84
CA GLY A 610 -8.40 -2.64 25.70
C GLY A 610 -8.62 -3.29 24.35
N LEU A 611 -7.85 -4.34 24.10
CA LEU A 611 -7.91 -5.13 22.87
C LEU A 611 -8.57 -6.50 23.07
N SER A 612 -9.33 -7.02 22.11
CA SER A 612 -9.88 -8.39 22.13
C SER A 612 -10.66 -8.72 23.41
N MET A 613 -10.25 -9.73 24.19
CA MET A 613 -10.81 -10.00 25.52
C MET A 613 -10.69 -8.80 26.47
N GLY A 614 -9.63 -8.00 26.36
CA GLY A 614 -9.46 -6.74 27.08
C GLY A 614 -10.47 -5.66 26.66
N ALA A 615 -10.88 -5.65 25.40
CA ALA A 615 -11.97 -4.80 24.90
C ALA A 615 -13.32 -5.26 25.50
N MET A 616 -13.56 -6.57 25.56
CA MET A 616 -14.74 -7.14 26.25
C MET A 616 -14.75 -6.80 27.74
N ASN A 617 -13.61 -6.92 28.42
CA ASN A 617 -13.44 -6.51 29.82
C ASN A 617 -13.71 -5.01 30.01
N THR A 618 -13.23 -4.20 29.08
CA THR A 618 -13.46 -2.74 29.05
C THR A 618 -14.94 -2.41 28.92
N LEU A 619 -15.62 -3.01 27.93
CA LEU A 619 -17.06 -2.82 27.70
C LEU A 619 -17.89 -3.28 28.91
N ASN A 620 -17.54 -4.44 29.50
CA ASN A 620 -18.24 -4.94 30.68
C ASN A 620 -18.07 -4.02 31.89
N ALA A 621 -16.84 -3.55 32.17
CA ALA A 621 -16.59 -2.60 33.25
C ALA A 621 -17.34 -1.27 33.02
N TRP A 622 -17.28 -0.73 31.81
CA TRP A 622 -17.98 0.51 31.45
C TRP A 622 -19.50 0.42 31.62
N LEU A 623 -20.14 -0.62 31.06
CA LEU A 623 -21.59 -0.78 31.08
C LEU A 623 -22.13 -1.13 32.49
N THR A 624 -21.39 -1.91 33.27
CA THR A 624 -21.86 -2.37 34.60
C THR A 624 -21.43 -1.49 35.76
N ARG A 625 -20.47 -0.59 35.56
CA ARG A 625 -19.99 0.40 36.55
C ARG A 625 -20.13 1.83 35.99
N PRO A 626 -21.36 2.28 35.69
CA PRO A 626 -21.57 3.62 35.16
C PRO A 626 -21.02 4.67 36.13
N GLY A 627 -20.49 5.76 35.57
CA GLY A 627 -19.91 6.85 36.35
C GLY A 627 -18.49 6.61 36.87
N GLN A 628 -17.78 5.58 36.40
CA GLN A 628 -16.37 5.35 36.78
C GLN A 628 -15.35 5.82 35.73
N PHE A 629 -15.76 5.91 34.46
CA PHE A 629 -14.88 6.21 33.33
C PHE A 629 -15.54 7.24 32.40
N GLY A 630 -14.83 8.32 32.12
CA GLY A 630 -15.25 9.33 31.15
C GLY A 630 -14.83 9.02 29.72
N TRP A 631 -13.85 8.14 29.54
CA TRP A 631 -13.24 7.86 28.24
C TRP A 631 -13.09 6.36 28.04
N VAL A 632 -13.61 5.84 26.92
CA VAL A 632 -13.69 4.40 26.65
C VAL A 632 -13.17 4.08 25.25
N GLY A 633 -12.24 3.14 25.15
CA GLY A 633 -11.70 2.62 23.88
C GLY A 633 -11.89 1.11 23.76
N SER A 634 -12.57 0.64 22.72
CA SER A 634 -12.76 -0.80 22.48
C SER A 634 -12.06 -1.21 21.19
N PHE A 635 -10.96 -1.98 21.28
CA PHE A 635 -10.15 -2.37 20.12
C PHE A 635 -10.42 -3.83 19.73
N SER A 636 -11.08 -4.07 18.58
CA SER A 636 -11.42 -5.41 18.07
C SER A 636 -12.13 -6.28 19.12
N GLY A 637 -13.31 -5.85 19.57
CA GLY A 637 -14.03 -6.52 20.65
C GLY A 637 -15.54 -6.44 20.52
N GLY A 638 -16.24 -7.23 21.32
CA GLY A 638 -17.69 -7.28 21.31
C GLY A 638 -18.23 -7.99 22.56
N LEU A 639 -19.56 -8.09 22.63
CA LEU A 639 -20.25 -8.84 23.69
C LEU A 639 -20.62 -10.23 23.14
N PHE A 640 -19.72 -11.21 23.29
CA PHE A 640 -19.84 -12.53 22.64
C PHE A 640 -20.79 -13.51 23.34
N TRP A 641 -20.86 -13.48 24.68
CA TRP A 641 -21.50 -14.54 25.47
C TRP A 641 -22.81 -14.10 26.14
N ASN A 642 -22.88 -12.86 26.59
CA ASN A 642 -24.05 -12.29 27.23
C ASN A 642 -23.98 -10.77 27.17
N THR A 643 -25.13 -10.12 27.03
CA THR A 643 -25.27 -8.68 27.23
C THR A 643 -25.49 -8.43 28.72
N PRO A 644 -24.65 -7.64 29.40
CA PRO A 644 -24.90 -7.30 30.80
C PRO A 644 -26.18 -6.47 30.93
N VAL A 645 -26.82 -6.51 32.10
CA VAL A 645 -27.88 -5.55 32.41
C VAL A 645 -27.22 -4.23 32.79
N PHE A 646 -27.58 -3.15 32.11
CA PHE A 646 -27.07 -1.80 32.38
C PHE A 646 -28.19 -0.76 32.28
N ASP A 647 -27.93 0.42 32.86
CA ASP A 647 -28.79 1.60 32.77
C ASP A 647 -28.18 2.57 31.73
N PRO A 648 -28.82 2.75 30.56
CA PRO A 648 -28.26 3.61 29.51
C PRO A 648 -28.06 5.06 29.90
N ASP A 649 -28.96 5.62 30.71
CA ASP A 649 -28.87 7.01 31.15
C ASP A 649 -27.68 7.19 32.11
N ALA A 650 -27.48 6.22 33.00
CA ALA A 650 -26.33 6.23 33.92
C ALA A 650 -24.99 6.06 33.18
N VAL A 651 -24.95 5.18 32.16
CA VAL A 651 -23.75 5.01 31.31
C VAL A 651 -23.44 6.32 30.57
N ASN A 652 -24.45 6.95 29.99
CA ASN A 652 -24.28 8.18 29.23
C ASN A 652 -23.89 9.38 30.10
N ALA A 653 -24.35 9.48 31.36
CA ALA A 653 -24.21 10.68 32.18
C ALA A 653 -22.77 11.17 32.33
N GLU A 654 -21.84 10.24 32.58
CA GLU A 654 -20.42 10.55 32.84
C GLU A 654 -19.49 10.20 31.67
N THR A 655 -19.99 9.49 30.65
CA THR A 655 -19.20 9.16 29.46
C THR A 655 -19.06 10.39 28.56
N ARG A 656 -17.83 10.85 28.37
CA ARG A 656 -17.46 11.95 27.46
C ARG A 656 -17.16 11.45 26.06
N LEU A 657 -16.47 10.31 25.96
CA LEU A 657 -16.18 9.63 24.70
C LEU A 657 -16.20 8.11 24.91
N ALA A 658 -16.94 7.40 24.07
CA ALA A 658 -16.77 5.98 23.87
C ALA A 658 -16.49 5.75 22.39
N ARG A 659 -15.31 5.19 22.06
CA ARG A 659 -14.88 4.99 20.69
C ARG A 659 -14.58 3.51 20.44
N ILE A 660 -15.23 2.96 19.43
CA ILE A 660 -15.21 1.55 19.05
C ILE A 660 -14.37 1.39 17.78
N TYR A 661 -13.48 0.40 17.79
CA TYR A 661 -12.55 0.10 16.71
C TYR A 661 -12.62 -1.39 16.39
N ASN A 662 -12.35 -1.75 15.13
CA ASN A 662 -12.19 -3.14 14.71
C ASN A 662 -11.17 -3.23 13.58
N GLY A 663 -10.53 -4.40 13.44
CA GLY A 663 -9.88 -4.76 12.19
C GLY A 663 -10.88 -4.87 11.03
N ASP A 664 -10.42 -5.17 9.82
CA ASP A 664 -11.31 -5.40 8.68
C ASP A 664 -12.01 -6.78 8.80
N ARG A 665 -12.63 -7.27 7.73
CA ARG A 665 -13.36 -8.56 7.74
C ARG A 665 -12.47 -9.77 8.02
N THR A 666 -11.14 -9.63 7.94
CA THR A 666 -10.20 -10.68 8.32
C THR A 666 -10.04 -10.78 9.84
N ASP A 667 -10.47 -9.78 10.60
CA ASP A 667 -10.61 -9.85 12.05
C ASP A 667 -11.87 -10.64 12.41
N PHE A 668 -11.70 -11.80 13.05
CA PHE A 668 -12.81 -12.67 13.44
C PHE A 668 -13.83 -12.02 14.39
N THR A 669 -13.49 -10.88 15.00
CA THR A 669 -14.39 -10.11 15.86
C THR A 669 -15.30 -9.14 15.11
N TYR A 670 -15.09 -8.95 13.79
CA TYR A 670 -15.86 -8.02 12.94
C TYR A 670 -17.37 -8.08 13.17
N ASP A 671 -17.98 -9.26 13.01
CA ASP A 671 -19.44 -9.39 13.14
C ASP A 671 -19.91 -9.10 14.58
N ALA A 672 -19.12 -9.49 15.59
CA ALA A 672 -19.44 -9.22 16.98
C ALA A 672 -19.36 -7.72 17.31
N THR A 673 -18.40 -7.01 16.72
CA THR A 673 -18.27 -5.55 16.86
C THR A 673 -19.41 -4.83 16.15
N MET A 674 -19.80 -5.26 14.95
CA MET A 674 -20.97 -4.70 14.25
C MET A 674 -22.27 -4.91 15.04
N ASN A 675 -22.45 -6.09 15.65
CA ASN A 675 -23.58 -6.35 16.53
C ASN A 675 -23.54 -5.50 17.82
N LEU A 676 -22.35 -5.23 18.35
CA LEU A 676 -22.19 -4.30 19.48
C LEU A 676 -22.65 -2.89 19.12
N LEU A 677 -22.26 -2.36 17.95
CA LEU A 677 -22.68 -1.02 17.50
C LEU A 677 -24.21 -0.92 17.45
N THR A 678 -24.88 -1.87 16.80
CA THR A 678 -26.34 -1.95 16.77
C THR A 678 -26.95 -1.97 18.18
N LEU A 679 -26.37 -2.75 19.10
CA LEU A 679 -26.84 -2.83 20.48
C LEU A 679 -26.70 -1.48 21.22
N LEU A 680 -25.58 -0.78 21.04
CA LEU A 680 -25.36 0.53 21.64
C LEU A 680 -26.34 1.56 21.07
N GLU A 681 -26.57 1.55 19.76
CA GLU A 681 -27.54 2.41 19.07
C GLU A 681 -28.97 2.18 19.56
N GLU A 682 -29.42 0.92 19.60
CA GLU A 682 -30.78 0.54 20.05
C GLU A 682 -31.05 0.91 21.51
N ASN A 683 -30.01 0.94 22.36
CA ASN A 683 -30.11 1.35 23.76
C ASN A 683 -29.82 2.84 23.99
N GLY A 684 -29.56 3.62 22.93
CA GLY A 684 -29.30 5.06 23.02
C GLY A 684 -27.98 5.42 23.70
N ILE A 685 -27.00 4.51 23.70
CA ILE A 685 -25.66 4.77 24.25
C ILE A 685 -24.86 5.63 23.28
N ARG A 686 -24.34 6.77 23.75
CA ARG A 686 -23.51 7.68 22.96
C ARG A 686 -22.14 7.03 22.71
N HIS A 687 -21.78 6.86 21.43
CA HIS A 687 -20.51 6.29 21.02
C HIS A 687 -20.12 6.75 19.61
N GLU A 688 -18.85 6.57 19.28
CA GLU A 688 -18.27 6.77 17.95
C GLU A 688 -17.73 5.44 17.43
N PHE A 689 -17.90 5.19 16.13
CA PHE A 689 -17.18 4.14 15.43
C PHE A 689 -16.05 4.76 14.61
N ALA A 690 -14.82 4.30 14.84
CA ALA A 690 -13.64 4.88 14.19
C ALA A 690 -13.49 4.50 12.70
N GLY A 691 -14.30 3.56 12.22
CA GLY A 691 -14.08 2.86 10.95
C GLY A 691 -13.30 1.57 11.16
N LEU A 692 -13.04 0.87 10.06
CA LEU A 692 -12.25 -0.37 10.06
C LEU A 692 -10.78 -0.03 9.88
N THR A 693 -9.94 -0.59 10.74
CA THR A 693 -8.49 -0.58 10.55
C THR A 693 -8.14 -1.78 9.68
N VAL A 694 -7.46 -1.56 8.56
CA VAL A 694 -7.05 -2.66 7.67
C VAL A 694 -6.08 -3.59 8.41
N GLY A 695 -6.34 -4.90 8.31
CA GLY A 695 -5.56 -5.94 8.94
C GLY A 695 -6.36 -6.88 9.85
N PRO A 696 -5.74 -8.00 10.26
CA PRO A 696 -6.37 -9.06 11.02
C PRO A 696 -6.37 -8.74 12.52
N HIS A 697 -6.68 -9.74 13.34
CA HIS A 697 -6.77 -9.60 14.80
C HIS A 697 -5.37 -9.62 15.47
N GLY A 698 -4.61 -8.51 15.38
CA GLY A 698 -3.23 -8.39 15.90
C GLY A 698 -2.80 -6.99 16.35
N PHE A 699 -1.58 -6.86 16.91
CA PHE A 699 -1.03 -5.57 17.38
C PHE A 699 -0.73 -4.59 16.25
N ASP A 700 -0.52 -5.07 15.03
CA ASP A 700 -0.48 -4.26 13.81
C ASP A 700 -1.77 -3.43 13.60
N VAL A 701 -2.90 -3.91 14.12
CA VAL A 701 -4.18 -3.17 14.18
C VAL A 701 -4.32 -2.39 15.50
N TRP A 702 -4.04 -3.03 16.65
CA TRP A 702 -4.30 -2.41 17.95
C TRP A 702 -3.40 -1.22 18.26
N SER A 703 -2.16 -1.22 17.78
CA SER A 703 -1.25 -0.08 17.91
C SER A 703 -1.80 1.14 17.16
N LYS A 704 -2.36 0.95 15.95
CA LYS A 704 -3.01 2.02 15.17
C LYS A 704 -4.25 2.57 15.90
N ASN A 705 -5.03 1.68 16.53
CA ASN A 705 -6.19 2.09 17.32
C ASN A 705 -5.78 2.87 18.58
N LEU A 706 -4.69 2.46 19.25
CA LEU A 706 -4.14 3.20 20.38
C LEU A 706 -3.59 4.57 19.95
N ILE A 707 -2.89 4.63 18.81
CA ILE A 707 -2.41 5.86 18.18
C ILE A 707 -3.57 6.83 17.92
N ASP A 708 -4.70 6.39 17.38
CA ASP A 708 -5.88 7.27 17.19
C ASP A 708 -6.55 7.67 18.51
N PHE A 709 -6.58 6.77 19.50
CA PHE A 709 -7.31 6.98 20.74
C PHE A 709 -6.64 7.97 21.70
N LEU A 710 -5.32 7.87 21.89
CA LEU A 710 -4.58 8.65 22.90
C LEU A 710 -4.75 10.17 22.75
N PRO A 711 -4.69 10.78 21.55
CA PRO A 711 -4.88 12.22 21.38
C PRO A 711 -6.31 12.70 21.66
N ARG A 712 -7.29 11.81 21.82
CA ARG A 712 -8.71 12.18 21.98
C ARG A 712 -9.15 12.25 23.43
N ILE A 713 -8.43 11.59 24.33
CA ILE A 713 -8.83 11.48 25.74
C ILE A 713 -8.32 12.64 26.59
N PHE A 714 -9.07 12.95 27.67
CA PHE A 714 -8.80 14.02 28.64
C PHE A 714 -8.76 15.44 28.07
N ARG A 715 -9.23 15.65 26.83
CA ARG A 715 -9.39 16.97 26.23
C ARG A 715 -10.84 17.42 26.39
N ASP A 716 -11.06 18.66 26.83
CA ASP A 716 -12.40 19.26 26.82
C ASP A 716 -12.91 19.32 25.37
N GLN A 717 -13.86 18.45 25.01
CA GLN A 717 -14.49 18.49 23.68
C GLN A 717 -15.19 19.83 23.43
N ASP A 718 -15.62 20.52 24.49
CA ASP A 718 -16.20 21.87 24.47
C ASP A 718 -15.15 23.00 24.32
N LYS A 719 -13.86 22.71 24.48
CA LYS A 719 -12.74 23.65 24.23
C LYS A 719 -11.93 23.28 22.99
N VAL A 720 -12.36 22.27 22.24
CA VAL A 720 -12.01 22.21 20.83
C VAL A 720 -12.83 23.29 20.14
N THR A 721 -12.39 24.55 20.27
CA THR A 721 -12.63 25.52 19.21
C THR A 721 -11.88 24.99 18.00
N GLY A 722 -12.55 24.12 17.25
CA GLY A 722 -12.03 23.63 15.98
C GLY A 722 -12.06 24.76 14.98
N ILE A 723 -10.93 25.42 14.80
CA ILE A 723 -10.45 25.76 13.47
C ILE A 723 -8.98 25.36 13.47
N ASP A 724 -8.60 24.47 12.55
CA ASP A 724 -7.30 24.37 11.86
C ASP A 724 -7.32 23.09 11.00
N LEU A 725 -6.87 23.05 9.74
CA LEU A 725 -5.59 23.52 9.23
C LEU A 725 -5.69 24.18 7.84
N THR A 726 -4.77 25.13 7.63
CA THR A 726 -4.36 25.66 6.33
C THR A 726 -3.26 24.79 5.75
N ALA A 727 -3.37 24.41 4.46
CA ALA A 727 -2.24 23.95 3.67
C ALA A 727 -1.76 25.10 2.78
N VAL A 728 -0.52 25.54 2.95
CA VAL A 728 0.19 26.30 1.91
C VAL A 728 0.99 25.27 1.12
N VAL A 729 0.48 24.95 -0.07
CA VAL A 729 1.17 24.10 -1.05
C VAL A 729 1.79 25.03 -2.11
N PRO A 730 3.11 24.97 -2.36
CA PRO A 730 3.75 25.73 -3.43
C PRO A 730 3.25 25.29 -4.82
N GLU A 731 3.39 26.17 -5.82
CA GLU A 731 2.94 25.92 -7.20
C GLU A 731 3.58 24.67 -7.83
N GLY A 732 2.71 23.79 -8.37
CA GLY A 732 3.01 22.95 -9.53
C GLY A 732 2.90 21.44 -9.33
N GLN A 733 1.71 20.85 -9.52
CA GLN A 733 1.55 19.50 -10.07
C GLN A 733 0.24 19.43 -10.90
N ASP A 734 0.31 18.78 -12.06
CA ASP A 734 -0.84 18.55 -12.96
C ASP A 734 -1.70 17.38 -12.46
N GLY A 735 -3.03 17.59 -12.37
CA GLY A 735 -4.00 16.50 -12.12
C GLY A 735 -4.87 16.58 -10.86
N VAL A 736 -5.18 17.76 -10.35
CA VAL A 736 -5.85 17.94 -9.05
C VAL A 736 -7.37 18.02 -9.20
N LEU A 737 -8.12 17.31 -8.34
CA LEU A 737 -9.53 17.59 -8.04
C LEU A 737 -9.65 18.08 -6.59
N ALA A 738 -9.96 19.37 -6.41
CA ALA A 738 -9.97 20.01 -5.10
C ALA A 738 -11.24 20.83 -4.84
N LEU A 739 -11.63 20.91 -3.56
CA LEU A 739 -12.72 21.73 -3.03
C LEU A 739 -12.16 22.79 -2.07
N SER A 740 -12.62 24.03 -2.19
CA SER A 740 -12.31 25.11 -1.24
C SER A 740 -13.55 25.95 -0.95
N VAL A 741 -13.61 26.61 0.22
CA VAL A 741 -14.76 27.43 0.65
C VAL A 741 -14.24 28.79 1.12
N ALA A 742 -14.79 29.88 0.57
CA ALA A 742 -14.27 31.24 0.74
C ALA A 742 -14.56 31.91 2.09
N GLY A 743 -15.23 31.23 3.02
CA GLY A 743 -15.61 31.77 4.33
C GLY A 743 -15.75 30.65 5.37
N ASN A 744 -15.53 30.99 6.64
CA ASN A 744 -15.47 30.03 7.75
C ASN A 744 -16.75 29.99 8.61
N ALA A 745 -17.75 30.80 8.28
CA ALA A 745 -19.06 30.81 8.94
C ALA A 745 -20.13 31.40 8.02
N VAL A 746 -21.38 30.97 8.21
CA VAL A 746 -22.56 31.62 7.64
C VAL A 746 -23.43 32.12 8.79
N THR A 747 -23.60 33.42 8.89
CA THR A 747 -24.61 34.01 9.78
C THR A 747 -25.93 34.12 9.01
N LEU A 748 -27.00 33.52 9.54
CA LEU A 748 -28.33 33.69 8.97
C LEU A 748 -28.94 35.03 9.41
N ASP A 749 -29.75 35.61 8.54
CA ASP A 749 -30.50 36.85 8.75
C ASP A 749 -31.45 36.77 9.95
N GLY A 750 -31.95 37.92 10.40
CA GLY A 750 -32.95 37.97 11.47
C GLY A 750 -34.24 37.20 11.14
N PRO A 751 -34.90 36.58 12.13
CA PRO A 751 -36.05 35.70 11.91
C PRO A 751 -37.26 36.43 11.33
N GLN A 752 -37.84 35.87 10.27
CA GLN A 752 -39.15 36.26 9.75
C GLN A 752 -40.21 35.29 10.24
N ASN A 753 -41.27 35.79 10.88
CA ASN A 753 -42.37 34.96 11.32
C ASN A 753 -43.33 34.67 10.16
N THR A 754 -43.51 33.40 9.81
CA THR A 754 -44.39 32.92 8.73
C THR A 754 -45.77 32.46 9.23
N GLY A 755 -46.05 32.65 10.52
CA GLY A 755 -47.28 32.24 11.22
C GLY A 755 -47.06 31.00 12.08
N THR A 756 -46.52 29.93 11.50
CA THR A 756 -46.26 28.64 12.19
C THR A 756 -44.77 28.36 12.43
N ALA A 757 -43.88 29.13 11.82
CA ALA A 757 -42.43 28.98 11.95
C ALA A 757 -41.71 30.34 11.96
N LEU A 758 -40.50 30.35 12.50
CA LEU A 758 -39.52 31.42 12.28
C LEU A 758 -38.58 30.96 11.15
N ARG A 759 -38.52 31.75 10.08
CA ARG A 759 -37.65 31.52 8.94
C ARG A 759 -36.42 32.40 9.01
N PHE A 760 -35.25 31.81 8.90
CA PHE A 760 -33.97 32.49 8.75
C PHE A 760 -33.42 32.18 7.35
N THR A 761 -32.80 33.17 6.73
CA THR A 761 -32.20 33.05 5.40
C THR A 761 -30.72 33.36 5.47
N GLY A 762 -29.92 32.77 4.59
CA GLY A 762 -28.51 33.12 4.46
C GLY A 762 -27.95 32.56 3.16
N ALA A 763 -26.69 32.82 2.88
CA ALA A 763 -26.02 32.27 1.70
C ALA A 763 -24.76 31.53 2.13
N LEU A 764 -24.54 30.36 1.54
CA LEU A 764 -23.25 29.67 1.63
C LEU A 764 -22.14 30.59 1.07
N PRO A 765 -20.94 30.60 1.67
CA PRO A 765 -19.80 31.28 1.08
C PRO A 765 -19.47 30.59 -0.25
N ALA A 766 -18.82 31.32 -1.16
CA ALA A 766 -18.42 30.76 -2.45
C ALA A 766 -17.60 29.47 -2.26
N VAL A 767 -18.07 28.38 -2.86
CA VAL A 767 -17.38 27.09 -2.87
C VAL A 767 -16.71 26.94 -4.22
N THR A 768 -15.40 26.80 -4.25
CA THR A 768 -14.64 26.63 -5.51
C THR A 768 -14.19 25.19 -5.66
N VAL A 769 -14.65 24.54 -6.73
CA VAL A 769 -14.13 23.25 -7.20
C VAL A 769 -13.12 23.51 -8.31
N THR A 770 -11.90 23.03 -8.17
CA THR A 770 -10.89 23.08 -9.25
C THR A 770 -10.59 21.66 -9.69
N ASP A 771 -10.81 21.39 -10.98
CA ASP A 771 -10.45 20.12 -11.60
C ASP A 771 -9.45 20.39 -12.74
N SER A 772 -8.18 20.06 -12.53
CA SER A 772 -7.13 20.11 -13.55
C SER A 772 -6.78 18.73 -14.10
N ARG A 773 -7.55 17.68 -13.78
CA ARG A 773 -7.31 16.32 -14.28
C ARG A 773 -7.41 16.29 -15.80
N THR A 774 -6.41 15.74 -16.48
CA THR A 774 -6.46 15.48 -17.93
C THR A 774 -7.56 14.46 -18.27
N ALA A 775 -7.88 14.30 -19.55
CA ALA A 775 -8.83 13.27 -19.99
C ALA A 775 -8.37 11.86 -19.58
N ALA A 776 -7.06 11.61 -19.57
CA ALA A 776 -6.47 10.34 -19.12
C ALA A 776 -6.62 10.13 -17.60
N GLN A 777 -6.57 11.19 -16.78
CA GLN A 777 -6.65 11.11 -15.32
C GLN A 777 -8.08 10.95 -14.77
N ALA A 778 -9.10 11.46 -15.46
CA ALA A 778 -10.50 11.35 -15.01
C ALA A 778 -11.36 10.39 -15.85
N GLY A 779 -10.86 9.88 -16.98
CA GLY A 779 -11.65 9.06 -17.90
C GLY A 779 -12.91 9.79 -18.40
N VAL A 780 -14.07 9.14 -18.31
CA VAL A 780 -15.40 9.70 -18.60
C VAL A 780 -16.12 10.21 -17.34
N SER A 781 -15.40 10.42 -16.24
CA SER A 781 -15.98 10.90 -14.98
C SER A 781 -15.98 12.42 -14.90
N GLY A 782 -17.05 12.97 -14.34
CA GLY A 782 -17.16 14.33 -13.86
C GLY A 782 -16.86 14.46 -12.36
N TRP A 783 -17.53 15.38 -11.68
CA TRP A 783 -17.47 15.50 -10.22
C TRP A 783 -18.83 15.90 -9.63
N ALA A 784 -19.08 15.56 -8.37
CA ALA A 784 -20.23 16.05 -7.63
C ALA A 784 -19.82 16.51 -6.23
N VAL A 785 -20.41 17.61 -5.79
CA VAL A 785 -20.35 18.07 -4.40
C VAL A 785 -21.67 17.74 -3.74
N THR A 786 -21.64 17.05 -2.62
CA THR A 786 -22.80 16.82 -1.76
C THR A 786 -22.61 17.53 -0.41
N GLY A 787 -23.71 17.76 0.30
CA GLY A 787 -23.66 18.34 1.63
C GLY A 787 -24.71 17.78 2.58
N GLN A 788 -24.35 17.70 3.86
CA GLN A 788 -25.18 17.18 4.93
C GLN A 788 -25.01 18.04 6.18
N ALA A 789 -26.13 18.40 6.81
CA ALA A 789 -26.17 19.18 8.03
C ALA A 789 -26.35 18.29 9.26
N TYR A 790 -25.81 18.74 10.37
CA TYR A 790 -25.98 18.13 11.69
C TYR A 790 -26.83 19.04 12.59
N SER A 791 -27.32 18.48 13.70
CA SER A 791 -28.18 19.21 14.63
C SER A 791 -27.50 20.50 15.12
N PHE A 792 -28.26 21.59 15.16
CA PHE A 792 -27.84 22.84 15.75
C PHE A 792 -28.00 22.76 17.27
N THR A 793 -27.06 23.31 18.03
CA THR A 793 -27.08 23.33 19.49
C THR A 793 -26.89 24.75 20.00
N ASN A 794 -27.53 25.07 21.12
CA ASN A 794 -27.24 26.28 21.90
C ASN A 794 -26.49 25.98 23.21
N GLY A 795 -25.85 24.81 23.28
CA GLY A 795 -25.16 24.29 24.47
C GLY A 795 -26.07 23.57 25.47
N THR A 796 -27.40 23.68 25.35
CA THR A 796 -28.35 23.00 26.27
C THR A 796 -29.52 22.31 25.57
N ARG A 797 -29.79 22.65 24.31
CA ARG A 797 -30.90 22.10 23.51
C ARG A 797 -30.48 21.92 22.06
N LEU A 798 -31.02 20.88 21.45
CA LEU A 798 -30.80 20.54 20.05
C LEU A 798 -31.97 21.02 19.18
N LEU A 799 -31.64 21.50 18.00
CA LEU A 799 -32.53 21.76 16.88
C LEU A 799 -32.07 20.88 15.72
N ASP A 800 -32.92 19.93 15.35
CA ASP A 800 -32.65 18.88 14.37
C ASP A 800 -32.27 19.46 12.98
N ALA A 801 -31.29 18.84 12.31
CA ALA A 801 -30.79 19.24 11.00
C ALA A 801 -31.85 19.24 9.89
N LYS A 802 -32.95 18.50 10.05
CA LYS A 802 -34.08 18.50 9.10
C LYS A 802 -34.74 19.88 8.93
N HIS A 803 -34.47 20.81 9.85
CA HIS A 803 -34.96 22.18 9.80
C HIS A 803 -34.16 23.09 8.85
N LEU A 804 -32.97 22.66 8.41
CA LEU A 804 -32.16 23.36 7.43
C LEU A 804 -32.41 22.80 6.02
N GLY A 805 -32.71 23.68 5.09
CA GLY A 805 -32.83 23.42 3.67
C GLY A 805 -31.93 24.35 2.86
N TRP A 806 -31.80 24.07 1.57
CA TRP A 806 -31.00 24.90 0.68
C TRP A 806 -31.58 24.99 -0.74
N THR A 807 -31.13 25.98 -1.49
CA THR A 807 -31.35 26.09 -2.93
C THR A 807 -30.00 26.26 -3.61
N PRO A 808 -29.41 25.18 -4.16
CA PRO A 808 -28.11 25.24 -4.81
C PRO A 808 -28.11 26.07 -6.10
N ARG A 809 -26.95 26.65 -6.43
CA ARG A 809 -26.71 27.42 -7.65
C ARG A 809 -25.26 27.25 -8.13
N VAL A 810 -25.06 27.41 -9.42
CA VAL A 810 -23.73 27.54 -10.04
C VAL A 810 -23.50 29.02 -10.30
N GLU A 811 -22.45 29.59 -9.71
CA GLU A 811 -22.13 31.03 -9.82
C GLU A 811 -21.30 31.34 -11.07
N SER A 812 -20.57 30.34 -11.58
CA SER A 812 -19.81 30.39 -12.84
C SER A 812 -20.40 29.41 -13.88
N PRO A 813 -21.56 29.71 -14.51
CA PRO A 813 -22.23 28.76 -15.39
C PRO A 813 -21.43 28.51 -16.68
N ARG A 814 -21.27 27.23 -17.03
CA ARG A 814 -20.68 26.77 -18.30
C ARG A 814 -21.28 25.40 -18.69
N PRO A 815 -21.17 24.98 -19.97
CA PRO A 815 -21.64 23.66 -20.42
C PRO A 815 -21.09 22.55 -19.53
N GLY A 816 -21.95 21.57 -19.21
CA GLY A 816 -21.61 20.45 -18.35
C GLY A 816 -21.68 20.71 -16.84
N LEU A 817 -21.88 21.94 -16.35
CA LEU A 817 -22.15 22.19 -14.92
C LEU A 817 -23.63 22.29 -14.61
N ALA A 818 -24.08 21.65 -13.53
CA ALA A 818 -25.44 21.70 -13.03
C ALA A 818 -25.47 21.91 -11.52
N ALA A 819 -26.38 22.78 -11.06
CA ALA A 819 -26.73 22.87 -9.65
C ALA A 819 -27.57 21.64 -9.24
N GLY A 820 -27.44 21.21 -7.99
CA GLY A 820 -28.31 20.18 -7.43
C GLY A 820 -29.72 20.70 -7.11
N ASP A 821 -30.62 19.78 -6.79
CA ASP A 821 -32.01 20.11 -6.50
C ASP A 821 -32.16 20.88 -5.17
N ALA A 822 -33.13 21.80 -5.15
CA ALA A 822 -33.52 22.48 -3.93
C ALA A 822 -34.06 21.49 -2.89
N ARG A 823 -33.65 21.65 -1.63
CA ARG A 823 -34.09 20.83 -0.49
C ARG A 823 -34.91 21.70 0.46
N ALA A 824 -36.19 21.42 0.56
CA ALA A 824 -37.07 22.07 1.52
C ALA A 824 -36.81 21.55 2.94
N THR A 825 -37.03 22.41 3.93
CA THR A 825 -37.03 22.06 5.35
C THR A 825 -38.15 21.07 5.67
N ALA A 826 -38.07 20.37 6.79
CA ALA A 826 -39.16 19.50 7.27
C ALA A 826 -40.50 20.23 7.44
N LEU A 827 -40.46 21.50 7.87
CA LEU A 827 -41.65 22.33 8.00
C LEU A 827 -42.17 22.84 6.64
N GLY A 828 -41.32 22.85 5.62
CA GLY A 828 -41.68 23.07 4.22
C GLY A 828 -42.10 21.79 3.47
N GLY A 829 -42.21 20.65 4.15
CA GLY A 829 -42.62 19.37 3.56
C GLY A 829 -41.50 18.57 2.89
N GLY A 830 -40.23 18.92 3.12
CA GLY A 830 -39.06 18.17 2.67
C GLY A 830 -38.37 17.38 3.79
N GLU A 831 -37.17 16.87 3.51
CA GLU A 831 -36.35 16.13 4.48
C GLU A 831 -35.27 17.01 5.14
N GLY A 832 -35.12 18.26 4.70
CA GLY A 832 -33.98 19.10 5.06
C GLY A 832 -32.65 18.48 4.64
N LEU A 833 -31.56 18.89 5.29
CA LEU A 833 -30.20 18.42 5.01
C LEU A 833 -29.69 17.37 6.00
N THR A 834 -30.58 16.73 6.78
CA THR A 834 -30.19 15.55 7.59
C THR A 834 -29.80 14.35 6.72
N VAL A 835 -30.27 14.32 5.46
CA VAL A 835 -29.87 13.38 4.40
C VAL A 835 -28.99 14.14 3.41
N PRO A 836 -27.86 13.57 2.94
CA PRO A 836 -26.98 14.24 1.98
C PRO A 836 -27.72 14.73 0.72
N GLY A 837 -27.63 16.03 0.45
CA GLY A 837 -28.15 16.67 -0.76
C GLY A 837 -27.02 16.98 -1.75
N ARG A 838 -27.29 16.93 -3.05
CA ARG A 838 -26.33 17.40 -4.07
C ARG A 838 -26.32 18.93 -4.10
N LEU A 839 -25.14 19.54 -4.05
CA LEU A 839 -24.92 20.97 -4.20
C LEU A 839 -24.70 21.33 -5.68
N ALA A 840 -23.78 20.65 -6.34
CA ALA A 840 -23.55 20.79 -7.77
C ALA A 840 -22.86 19.56 -8.34
N SER A 841 -22.85 19.45 -9.66
CA SER A 841 -22.02 18.48 -10.38
C SER A 841 -21.54 19.03 -11.71
N ALA A 842 -20.43 18.49 -12.18
CA ALA A 842 -19.97 18.66 -13.55
C ALA A 842 -19.96 17.32 -14.28
N THR A 843 -20.31 17.35 -15.56
CA THR A 843 -20.08 16.26 -16.52
C THR A 843 -18.63 16.30 -17.03
N PRO A 844 -18.17 15.29 -17.79
CA PRO A 844 -16.82 15.27 -18.36
C PRO A 844 -16.49 16.49 -19.22
N GLU A 845 -17.48 17.03 -19.94
CA GLU A 845 -17.34 18.22 -20.76
C GLU A 845 -17.10 19.48 -19.92
N GLY A 846 -17.77 19.59 -18.77
CA GLY A 846 -17.76 20.78 -17.93
C GLY A 846 -16.75 20.75 -16.79
N ARG A 847 -16.13 19.61 -16.50
CA ARG A 847 -15.36 19.42 -15.27
C ARG A 847 -14.12 20.31 -15.19
N VAL A 848 -13.38 20.48 -16.30
CA VAL A 848 -12.02 21.04 -16.33
C VAL A 848 -11.98 22.55 -16.02
N GLY A 849 -11.09 22.98 -15.14
CA GLY A 849 -10.93 24.35 -14.65
C GLY A 849 -11.76 24.66 -13.40
N SER A 850 -11.67 25.87 -12.88
CA SER A 850 -12.32 26.24 -11.62
C SER A 850 -13.79 26.63 -11.80
N ALA A 851 -14.64 26.08 -10.94
CA ALA A 851 -16.07 26.33 -10.86
C ALA A 851 -16.42 26.89 -9.49
N THR A 852 -17.16 28.00 -9.45
CA THR A 852 -17.71 28.53 -8.19
C THR A 852 -19.18 28.14 -8.07
N ILE A 853 -19.54 27.52 -6.96
CA ILE A 853 -20.88 27.03 -6.63
C ILE A 853 -21.29 27.57 -5.26
N GLY A 854 -22.59 27.67 -5.03
CA GLY A 854 -23.14 28.19 -3.77
C GLY A 854 -24.56 27.69 -3.54
N ALA A 855 -25.16 28.07 -2.41
CA ALA A 855 -26.59 27.87 -2.19
C ALA A 855 -27.17 28.96 -1.30
N ASP A 856 -28.47 29.21 -1.46
CA ASP A 856 -29.24 29.95 -0.47
C ASP A 856 -29.70 28.98 0.61
N LEU A 857 -29.42 29.30 1.86
CA LEU A 857 -29.81 28.52 3.03
C LEU A 857 -31.13 29.04 3.59
N VAL A 858 -31.99 28.12 4.00
CA VAL A 858 -33.24 28.41 4.70
C VAL A 858 -33.32 27.53 5.94
N LEU A 859 -33.43 28.15 7.11
CA LEU A 859 -33.69 27.46 8.37
C LEU A 859 -35.11 27.79 8.84
N ASP A 860 -35.98 26.79 8.91
CA ASP A 860 -37.34 26.93 9.45
C ASP A 860 -37.45 26.22 10.78
N VAL A 861 -37.71 26.98 11.84
CA VAL A 861 -37.89 26.43 13.19
C VAL A 861 -39.32 26.70 13.69
N PRO A 862 -39.91 25.83 14.52
CA PRO A 862 -41.21 26.10 15.13
C PRO A 862 -41.24 27.44 15.88
N VAL A 863 -42.36 28.16 15.84
CA VAL A 863 -42.48 29.51 16.46
C VAL A 863 -42.31 29.52 17.99
N ASP A 864 -42.43 28.35 18.63
CA ASP A 864 -42.19 28.12 20.06
C ASP A 864 -40.76 27.64 20.38
N THR A 865 -39.86 27.65 19.39
CA THR A 865 -38.43 27.38 19.60
C THR A 865 -37.86 28.38 20.59
N ALA A 866 -37.13 27.88 21.59
CA ALA A 866 -36.60 28.71 22.67
C ALA A 866 -35.60 29.77 22.15
N PRO A 867 -35.63 31.01 22.66
CA PRO A 867 -34.63 32.02 22.29
C PRO A 867 -33.21 31.58 22.69
N GLY A 868 -32.25 31.79 21.81
CA GLY A 868 -30.84 31.47 22.04
C GLY A 868 -30.05 31.49 20.72
N GLU A 869 -28.73 31.48 20.83
CA GLU A 869 -27.85 31.31 19.67
C GLU A 869 -27.67 29.81 19.42
N TYR A 870 -28.02 29.35 18.21
CA TYR A 870 -27.92 27.95 17.82
C TYR A 870 -26.85 27.81 16.73
N THR A 871 -25.84 26.98 16.99
CA THR A 871 -24.73 26.70 16.08
C THR A 871 -24.78 25.26 15.60
N GLY A 872 -24.55 25.02 14.31
CA GLY A 872 -24.54 23.68 13.73
C GLY A 872 -23.55 23.60 12.57
N THR A 873 -23.23 22.38 12.15
CA THR A 873 -22.23 22.13 11.10
C THR A 873 -22.90 21.63 9.82
N LEU A 874 -22.44 22.14 8.67
CA LEU A 874 -22.76 21.63 7.34
C LEU A 874 -21.47 21.08 6.73
N SER A 875 -21.42 19.77 6.50
CA SER A 875 -20.32 19.14 5.78
C SER A 875 -20.54 19.21 4.28
N LEU A 876 -19.47 19.44 3.51
CA LEU A 876 -19.45 19.36 2.05
C LEU A 876 -18.40 18.34 1.62
N SER A 877 -18.77 17.41 0.76
CA SER A 877 -17.89 16.35 0.26
C SER A 877 -17.84 16.36 -1.26
N LEU A 878 -16.62 16.32 -1.82
CA LEU A 878 -16.37 16.28 -3.26
C LEU A 878 -16.03 14.85 -3.70
N PHE A 879 -16.70 14.37 -4.73
CA PHE A 879 -16.50 13.03 -5.29
C PHE A 879 -16.27 13.11 -6.80
N PRO A 880 -15.37 12.29 -7.37
CA PRO A 880 -15.45 11.94 -8.78
C PRO A 880 -16.74 11.14 -9.02
N VAL A 881 -17.46 11.43 -10.10
CA VAL A 881 -18.72 10.73 -10.41
C VAL A 881 -18.82 10.50 -11.91
N ASP A 882 -19.38 9.36 -12.32
CA ASP A 882 -19.78 9.09 -13.70
C ASP A 882 -21.21 9.55 -13.97
#